data_AF-A0A7W0M8W4-F1
#
_entry.id   AF-A0A7W0M8W4-F1
#
_cell.length_a   1.000
_cell.length_b   1.000
_cell.length_c   1.000
_cell.angle_alpha   90.00
_cell.angle_beta   90.00
_cell.angle_gamma   90.00
#
_symmetry.space_group_name_H-M   'P 1'
#
loop_
_entity.id
_entity.type
_entity.pdbx_description
1 polymer ?
#
loop_
_entity_poly.entity_id
_entity_poly.type
_entity_poly.pdbx_seq_one_letter_code
_entity_poly.pdbx_strand_id
1 'polypeptide(L)'
;MRTVFLTVTDANFFLGTLATVNSVLEFHPDASVVVVVNSDRPLTTQQSRLLKTAPQVQLATSEELTRGRHNGAWELKAYAAEAMAEDDCDVLVGIDSDCLLAGPIDDVIADCLRTGGFHGGQDGDSAEYDDAYAAYGFSVPARNPRYMSTSLYCCSTSQRNRETLRRWAASCVAAEFNGTGSLPGHGDQGILNAVLYAEGRTSDIHLLDNRLWSQHGAYWDCAIGHEVGRFVNLSAGRQVQRSFHCGGTDKFWLRPHRDRVLSTNSLQAYPFVWFLSMLWFGRCRDWSIDPHDYLPQGTEHLLEDLPAFLPQIMQIRSEARDLWDELTDVMVDRILRVKRFMSLGGGSMSDLVRLISDTPEVRRYVEVGCYEGGSILTLALRFLNRDIDFYAVESFTGNYDGTMDGWPLPSRRRFTEHLARFPTLRVTLVPGESAAAASAFEDGSLDFVFIDACHETASVLRDIDVWLPKLKTDAILAGDDYQFGDVRRAVEDRCPTAETTPSGQIWWNWVGTRRNKRRRHGKRNHLILRCGLSPGDIVMLTAAVRDLHRAYPNQYVTDVRTPAAQLWENNPYITPLDESDSDVRVIDMHYPLIHRSNSAPYHFIHGYVQFLEEQLGLSIPVTEFRGDIHLTAEEDRWRSQVAETGYDGPFWVVIAGGKYDFTAKWWDPAAYQKIVDHFRGRIRFVQCGEAGHFHPKLDGVIDLVGKTDIRQFVRLIYHADGVLCPVTFAMHLAAAVPTKPGKPKNRACVVMAGGREPAQWEAYPHHRFLATNGALPCCADGGCWRSRCQPVGDGDPKDRDLCEYPIQITATLRIPKCLHMISPKDVADAIELYYEGGVLAYADCGTIRNPCARPRLDTIPEQQISNPGRNVVLSEPRYNS
;
A
#
# COMPACT_ATOMS: atom_id res chain seq x y z
N MET A 1 -4.56 -23.24 -0.97
CA MET A 1 -5.62 -23.16 -2.00
C MET A 1 -4.98 -22.53 -3.22
N ARG A 2 -4.87 -23.29 -4.32
CA ARG A 2 -4.33 -22.82 -5.58
C ARG A 2 -5.48 -22.38 -6.48
N THR A 3 -5.50 -21.10 -6.82
CA THR A 3 -6.46 -20.51 -7.76
C THR A 3 -5.74 -20.19 -9.06
N VAL A 4 -6.36 -20.55 -10.19
CA VAL A 4 -5.86 -20.22 -11.52
C VAL A 4 -6.87 -19.32 -12.21
N PHE A 5 -6.43 -18.13 -12.62
CA PHE A 5 -7.20 -17.26 -13.50
C PHE A 5 -6.89 -17.59 -14.95
N LEU A 6 -7.91 -17.62 -15.79
CA LEU A 6 -7.83 -17.99 -17.19
C LEU A 6 -8.52 -16.92 -18.03
N THR A 7 -7.84 -16.44 -19.07
CA THR A 7 -8.45 -15.61 -20.13
C THR A 7 -7.95 -16.01 -21.51
N VAL A 8 -8.74 -15.70 -22.55
CA VAL A 8 -8.41 -15.97 -23.96
C VAL A 8 -8.26 -14.64 -24.69
N THR A 9 -7.18 -14.49 -25.45
CA THR A 9 -6.84 -13.26 -26.17
C THR A 9 -6.44 -13.50 -27.61
N ASP A 10 -6.52 -12.44 -28.41
CA ASP A 10 -5.82 -12.30 -29.67
C ASP A 10 -5.17 -10.90 -29.74
N ALA A 11 -4.54 -10.57 -30.88
CA ALA A 11 -3.92 -9.26 -31.10
C ALA A 11 -4.87 -8.05 -30.94
N ASN A 12 -6.17 -8.22 -31.23
CA ASN A 12 -7.17 -7.15 -31.18
C ASN A 12 -7.73 -6.94 -29.76
N PHE A 13 -7.78 -8.01 -28.97
CA PHE A 13 -8.21 -7.98 -27.56
C PHE A 13 -7.08 -7.65 -26.58
N PHE A 14 -5.83 -7.60 -27.06
CA PHE A 14 -4.64 -7.40 -26.23
C PHE A 14 -4.77 -6.29 -25.17
N LEU A 15 -5.33 -5.12 -25.51
CA LEU A 15 -5.45 -4.01 -24.56
C LEU A 15 -6.40 -4.32 -23.41
N GLY A 16 -7.51 -4.99 -23.73
CA GLY A 16 -8.42 -5.53 -22.73
C GLY A 16 -7.68 -6.54 -21.86
N THR A 17 -7.04 -7.53 -22.48
CA THR A 17 -6.31 -8.59 -21.78
C THR A 17 -5.27 -8.03 -20.82
N LEU A 18 -4.50 -7.04 -21.26
CA LEU A 18 -3.49 -6.38 -20.43
C LEU A 18 -4.13 -5.73 -19.20
N ALA A 19 -5.24 -5.01 -19.38
CA ALA A 19 -5.97 -4.38 -18.29
C ALA A 19 -6.65 -5.41 -17.36
N THR A 20 -7.25 -6.47 -17.91
CA THR A 20 -7.83 -7.59 -17.17
C THR A 20 -6.79 -8.29 -16.30
N VAL A 21 -5.66 -8.70 -16.88
CA VAL A 21 -4.54 -9.34 -16.14
C VAL A 21 -4.02 -8.42 -15.05
N ASN A 22 -3.83 -7.13 -15.35
CA ASN A 22 -3.41 -6.16 -14.35
C ASN A 22 -4.43 -5.99 -13.22
N SER A 23 -5.74 -6.01 -13.52
CA SER A 23 -6.79 -5.97 -12.49
C SER A 23 -6.82 -7.23 -11.63
N VAL A 24 -6.52 -8.39 -12.20
CA VAL A 24 -6.37 -9.64 -11.43
C VAL A 24 -5.18 -9.51 -10.49
N LEU A 25 -4.02 -9.11 -10.98
CA LEU A 25 -2.79 -9.00 -10.16
C LEU A 25 -2.84 -7.86 -9.13
N GLU A 26 -3.70 -6.87 -9.32
CA GLU A 26 -3.95 -5.82 -8.34
C GLU A 26 -4.60 -6.40 -7.06
N PHE A 27 -5.61 -7.25 -7.21
CA PHE A 27 -6.35 -7.82 -6.06
C PHE A 27 -5.87 -9.21 -5.64
N HIS A 28 -5.25 -9.95 -6.56
CA HIS A 28 -4.75 -11.32 -6.39
C HIS A 28 -3.28 -11.40 -6.81
N PRO A 29 -2.37 -10.79 -6.04
CA PRO A 29 -0.98 -10.57 -6.45
C PRO A 29 -0.16 -11.85 -6.62
N ASP A 30 -0.61 -12.95 -6.01
CA ASP A 30 0.05 -14.25 -6.02
C ASP A 30 -0.68 -15.29 -6.91
N ALA A 31 -1.78 -14.89 -7.56
CA ALA A 31 -2.54 -15.81 -8.40
C ALA A 31 -1.80 -16.16 -9.69
N SER A 32 -1.95 -17.42 -10.12
CA SER A 32 -1.47 -17.85 -11.44
C SER A 32 -2.45 -17.36 -12.49
N VAL A 33 -1.96 -16.65 -13.51
CA VAL A 33 -2.80 -16.13 -14.61
C VAL A 33 -2.36 -16.77 -15.92
N VAL A 34 -3.24 -17.57 -16.51
CA VAL A 34 -3.01 -18.22 -17.81
C VAL A 34 -3.73 -17.44 -18.88
N VAL A 35 -2.97 -16.92 -19.84
CA VAL A 35 -3.47 -16.19 -21.00
C VAL A 35 -3.31 -17.09 -22.22
N VAL A 36 -4.43 -17.55 -22.77
CA VAL A 36 -4.47 -18.39 -23.96
C VAL A 36 -4.52 -17.51 -25.19
N VAL A 37 -3.47 -17.56 -26.00
CA VAL A 37 -3.33 -16.79 -27.23
C VAL A 37 -3.88 -17.59 -28.40
N ASN A 38 -4.84 -17.01 -29.13
CA ASN A 38 -5.32 -17.59 -30.37
C ASN A 38 -4.24 -17.48 -31.47
N SER A 39 -3.70 -18.61 -31.91
CA SER A 39 -2.67 -18.71 -32.95
C SER A 39 -3.11 -18.19 -34.32
N ASP A 40 -4.40 -18.08 -34.62
CA ASP A 40 -4.89 -17.51 -35.89
C ASP A 40 -4.65 -15.99 -35.97
N ARG A 41 -4.53 -15.34 -34.80
CA ARG A 41 -4.30 -13.90 -34.64
C ARG A 41 -3.33 -13.67 -33.47
N PRO A 42 -2.05 -14.06 -33.63
CA PRO A 42 -1.09 -14.10 -32.55
C PRO A 42 -0.75 -12.70 -32.04
N LEU A 43 -0.36 -12.60 -30.77
CA LEU A 43 0.18 -11.37 -30.20
C LEU A 43 1.49 -10.98 -30.88
N THR A 44 1.76 -9.67 -30.97
CA THR A 44 3.09 -9.21 -31.39
C THR A 44 4.16 -9.54 -30.34
N THR A 45 5.43 -9.45 -30.71
CA THR A 45 6.55 -9.64 -29.78
C THR A 45 6.47 -8.68 -28.59
N GLN A 46 6.12 -7.42 -28.82
CA GLN A 46 6.02 -6.43 -27.75
C GLN A 46 4.80 -6.66 -26.85
N GLN A 47 3.66 -7.03 -27.43
CA GLN A 47 2.47 -7.43 -26.67
C GLN A 47 2.77 -8.62 -25.74
N SER A 48 3.42 -9.65 -26.27
CA SER A 48 3.84 -10.82 -25.49
C SER A 48 4.85 -10.46 -24.39
N ARG A 49 5.79 -9.54 -24.68
CA ARG A 49 6.78 -9.07 -23.72
C ARG A 49 6.11 -8.35 -22.54
N LEU A 50 5.13 -7.48 -22.81
CA LEU A 50 4.40 -6.76 -21.76
C LEU A 50 3.69 -7.70 -20.78
N LEU A 51 2.95 -8.69 -21.28
CA LEU A 51 2.26 -9.66 -20.42
C LEU A 51 3.24 -10.49 -19.56
N LYS A 52 4.44 -10.77 -20.09
CA LYS A 52 5.48 -11.55 -19.40
C LYS A 52 6.32 -10.75 -18.39
N THR A 53 6.09 -9.45 -18.24
CA THR A 53 6.80 -8.66 -17.21
C THR A 53 6.41 -9.09 -15.79
N ALA A 54 5.21 -9.64 -15.59
CA ALA A 54 4.80 -10.26 -14.34
C ALA A 54 5.06 -11.78 -14.37
N PRO A 55 5.81 -12.36 -13.40
CA PRO A 55 6.14 -13.79 -13.38
C PRO A 55 4.93 -14.70 -13.15
N GLN A 56 3.81 -14.14 -12.66
CA GLN A 56 2.54 -14.83 -12.46
C GLN A 56 1.83 -15.20 -13.79
N VAL A 57 2.20 -14.55 -14.89
CA VAL A 57 1.50 -14.65 -16.17
C VAL A 57 2.16 -15.71 -17.05
N GLN A 58 1.36 -16.71 -17.43
CA GLN A 58 1.76 -17.78 -18.34
C GLN A 58 1.02 -17.62 -19.67
N LEU A 59 1.77 -17.59 -20.78
CA LEU A 59 1.16 -17.59 -22.10
C LEU A 59 1.11 -19.02 -22.63
N ALA A 60 -0.08 -19.47 -23.00
CA ALA A 60 -0.31 -20.74 -23.71
C ALA A 60 -0.83 -20.44 -25.13
N THR A 61 -0.61 -21.35 -26.07
CA THR A 61 -1.09 -21.19 -27.46
C THR A 61 -2.33 -22.04 -27.73
N SER A 62 -3.17 -21.60 -28.67
CA SER A 62 -4.36 -22.38 -29.06
C SER A 62 -4.01 -23.73 -29.68
N GLU A 63 -2.84 -23.87 -30.33
CA GLU A 63 -2.39 -25.13 -30.92
C GLU A 63 -2.28 -26.28 -29.90
N GLU A 64 -1.78 -25.97 -28.71
CA GLU A 64 -1.62 -26.94 -27.62
C GLU A 64 -2.98 -27.44 -27.08
N LEU A 65 -3.97 -26.56 -27.07
CA LEU A 65 -5.29 -26.80 -26.46
C LEU A 65 -6.32 -27.35 -27.44
N THR A 66 -6.30 -26.89 -28.69
CA THR A 66 -7.25 -27.33 -29.72
C THR A 66 -7.06 -28.80 -30.05
N ARG A 67 -5.81 -29.30 -30.09
CA ARG A 67 -5.49 -30.70 -30.48
C ARG A 67 -6.14 -31.10 -31.82
N GLY A 68 -6.20 -30.16 -32.78
CA GLY A 68 -6.84 -30.35 -34.09
C GLY A 68 -8.34 -30.07 -34.15
N ARG A 69 -8.96 -29.60 -33.06
CA ARG A 69 -10.35 -29.10 -33.02
C ARG A 69 -10.46 -27.70 -33.66
N HIS A 70 -11.70 -27.24 -33.86
CA HIS A 70 -11.99 -25.88 -34.35
C HIS A 70 -11.34 -24.81 -33.46
N ASN A 71 -10.70 -23.80 -34.07
CA ASN A 71 -9.97 -22.77 -33.35
C ASN A 71 -10.79 -21.46 -33.28
N GLY A 72 -11.66 -21.34 -32.29
CA GLY A 72 -12.46 -20.13 -32.04
C GLY A 72 -12.33 -19.66 -30.59
N ALA A 73 -12.62 -18.37 -30.33
CA ALA A 73 -12.42 -17.78 -29.01
C ALA A 73 -13.29 -18.41 -27.92
N TRP A 74 -14.55 -18.73 -28.25
CA TRP A 74 -15.50 -19.37 -27.34
C TRP A 74 -15.07 -20.81 -27.01
N GLU A 75 -14.65 -21.56 -28.03
CA GLU A 75 -14.12 -22.90 -27.89
C GLU A 75 -12.85 -22.92 -27.06
N LEU A 76 -11.93 -21.98 -27.31
CA LEU A 76 -10.67 -21.89 -26.57
C LEU A 76 -10.90 -21.66 -25.08
N LYS A 77 -11.92 -20.89 -24.70
CA LYS A 77 -12.25 -20.70 -23.29
C LYS A 77 -12.65 -22.04 -22.65
N ALA A 78 -13.48 -22.83 -23.33
CA ALA A 78 -13.87 -24.16 -22.85
C ALA A 78 -12.69 -25.15 -22.83
N TYR A 79 -11.84 -25.15 -23.87
CA TYR A 79 -10.67 -26.04 -23.97
C TYR A 79 -9.63 -25.71 -22.91
N ALA A 80 -9.42 -24.43 -22.64
CA ALA A 80 -8.52 -23.98 -21.59
C ALA A 80 -9.08 -24.33 -20.21
N ALA A 81 -10.38 -24.16 -19.98
CA ALA A 81 -11.00 -24.56 -18.73
C ALA A 81 -10.90 -26.07 -18.48
N GLU A 82 -11.12 -26.88 -19.51
CA GLU A 82 -10.87 -28.33 -19.50
C GLU A 82 -9.43 -28.64 -19.10
N ALA A 83 -8.44 -28.05 -19.77
CA ALA A 83 -7.02 -28.35 -19.54
C ALA A 83 -6.55 -27.89 -18.15
N MET A 84 -6.85 -26.65 -17.77
CA MET A 84 -6.37 -26.07 -16.50
C MET A 84 -7.03 -26.68 -15.26
N ALA A 85 -8.21 -27.30 -15.42
CA ALA A 85 -8.85 -28.03 -14.34
C ALA A 85 -8.22 -29.42 -14.10
N GLU A 86 -7.47 -29.97 -15.06
CA GLU A 86 -6.69 -31.21 -14.87
C GLU A 86 -5.38 -30.97 -14.11
N ASP A 87 -4.84 -29.75 -14.20
CA ASP A 87 -3.70 -29.31 -13.40
C ASP A 87 -4.10 -29.09 -11.94
N ASP A 88 -3.16 -29.28 -11.01
CA ASP A 88 -3.32 -29.21 -9.54
C ASP A 88 -3.79 -27.82 -9.05
N CYS A 89 -5.05 -27.47 -9.34
CA CYS A 89 -5.76 -26.23 -9.07
C CYS A 89 -6.99 -26.57 -8.25
N ASP A 90 -7.33 -25.81 -7.20
CA ASP A 90 -8.52 -26.01 -6.38
C ASP A 90 -9.75 -25.29 -6.96
N VAL A 91 -9.55 -24.08 -7.48
CA VAL A 91 -10.59 -23.24 -8.08
C VAL A 91 -10.06 -22.59 -9.36
N LEU A 92 -10.72 -22.89 -10.47
CA LEU A 92 -10.50 -22.22 -11.75
C LEU A 92 -11.40 -20.98 -11.82
N VAL A 93 -10.82 -19.84 -12.20
CA VAL A 93 -11.55 -18.60 -12.45
C VAL A 93 -11.41 -18.24 -13.92
N GLY A 94 -12.48 -18.35 -14.69
CA GLY A 94 -12.50 -17.85 -16.06
C GLY A 94 -12.92 -16.39 -16.08
N ILE A 95 -12.19 -15.54 -16.79
CA ILE A 95 -12.47 -14.12 -16.95
C ILE A 95 -12.28 -13.71 -18.42
N ASP A 96 -13.22 -12.95 -18.96
CA ASP A 96 -13.10 -12.43 -20.33
C ASP A 96 -12.00 -11.37 -20.43
N SER A 97 -11.35 -11.29 -21.58
CA SER A 97 -10.31 -10.29 -21.88
C SER A 97 -10.80 -8.85 -21.87
N ASP A 98 -12.09 -8.59 -21.71
CA ASP A 98 -12.69 -7.26 -21.55
C ASP A 98 -13.50 -7.13 -20.26
N CYS A 99 -13.24 -8.03 -19.30
CA CYS A 99 -13.76 -7.99 -17.95
C CYS A 99 -12.62 -7.64 -16.97
N LEU A 100 -12.79 -6.59 -16.16
CA LEU A 100 -11.80 -6.14 -15.19
C LEU A 100 -12.33 -6.37 -13.78
N LEU A 101 -11.51 -6.88 -12.88
CA LEU A 101 -11.86 -6.87 -11.46
C LEU A 101 -11.86 -5.44 -10.94
N ALA A 102 -12.85 -5.10 -10.11
CA ALA A 102 -13.01 -3.82 -9.42
C ALA A 102 -12.81 -3.95 -7.89
N GLY A 103 -12.52 -5.15 -7.41
CA GLY A 103 -12.24 -5.49 -6.03
C GLY A 103 -11.81 -6.94 -5.86
N PRO A 104 -11.40 -7.35 -4.65
CA PRO A 104 -11.12 -8.74 -4.34
C PRO A 104 -12.38 -9.61 -4.47
N ILE A 105 -12.15 -10.89 -4.80
CA ILE A 105 -13.21 -11.90 -4.99
C ILE A 105 -12.93 -13.17 -4.17
N ASP A 106 -12.09 -13.08 -3.14
CA ASP A 106 -11.70 -14.19 -2.25
C ASP A 106 -12.92 -14.82 -1.57
N ASP A 107 -13.93 -14.01 -1.24
CA ASP A 107 -15.22 -14.45 -0.71
C ASP A 107 -15.93 -15.40 -1.69
N VAL A 108 -15.99 -15.04 -2.97
CA VAL A 108 -16.61 -15.86 -4.02
C VAL A 108 -15.79 -17.12 -4.31
N ILE A 109 -14.45 -17.02 -4.33
CA ILE A 109 -13.58 -18.18 -4.53
C ILE A 109 -13.73 -19.19 -3.38
N ALA A 110 -13.73 -18.72 -2.13
CA ALA A 110 -13.92 -19.56 -0.95
C ALA A 110 -15.31 -20.20 -0.94
N ASP A 111 -16.35 -19.45 -1.32
CA ASP A 111 -17.71 -19.96 -1.44
C ASP A 111 -17.84 -21.01 -2.55
N CYS A 112 -17.19 -20.81 -3.69
CA CYS A 112 -17.12 -21.77 -4.78
C CYS A 112 -16.48 -23.09 -4.34
N LEU A 113 -15.37 -23.02 -3.60
CA LEU A 113 -14.73 -24.20 -3.04
C LEU A 113 -15.64 -24.92 -2.03
N ARG A 114 -16.33 -24.16 -1.16
CA ARG A 114 -17.23 -24.72 -0.14
C ARG A 114 -18.45 -25.42 -0.75
N THR A 115 -19.07 -24.84 -1.77
CA THR A 115 -20.28 -25.43 -2.37
C THR A 115 -19.97 -26.51 -3.40
N GLY A 116 -18.74 -26.55 -3.92
CA GLY A 116 -18.36 -27.49 -4.98
C GLY A 116 -19.01 -27.19 -6.34
N GLY A 117 -19.65 -26.02 -6.48
CA GLY A 117 -20.46 -25.64 -7.64
C GLY A 117 -19.78 -24.62 -8.56
N PHE A 118 -20.57 -24.09 -9.50
CA PHE A 118 -20.19 -22.99 -10.40
C PHE A 118 -20.76 -21.69 -9.88
N HIS A 119 -19.98 -20.62 -9.86
CA HIS A 119 -20.40 -19.30 -9.41
C HIS A 119 -20.12 -18.30 -10.53
N GLY A 120 -21.10 -17.49 -10.90
CA GLY A 120 -20.94 -16.51 -11.97
C GLY A 120 -22.11 -15.57 -12.07
N GLY A 121 -21.95 -14.50 -12.85
CA GLY A 121 -22.99 -13.48 -12.98
C GLY A 121 -24.26 -14.04 -13.61
N GLN A 122 -25.42 -13.60 -13.10
CA GLN A 122 -26.70 -13.88 -13.73
C GLN A 122 -26.79 -13.25 -15.11
N ASP A 123 -27.25 -14.01 -16.10
CA ASP A 123 -27.54 -13.51 -17.44
C ASP A 123 -29.00 -13.82 -17.80
N GLY A 124 -29.86 -12.82 -17.69
CA GLY A 124 -31.32 -12.97 -17.82
C GLY A 124 -31.98 -13.71 -16.64
N ASP A 125 -33.31 -13.85 -16.71
CA ASP A 125 -34.10 -14.50 -15.65
C ASP A 125 -34.18 -16.02 -15.82
N SER A 126 -34.11 -16.50 -17.06
CA SER A 126 -34.12 -17.93 -17.43
C SER A 126 -33.72 -18.12 -18.88
N ALA A 127 -33.34 -19.34 -19.26
CA ALA A 127 -33.21 -19.75 -20.66
C ALA A 127 -34.27 -20.79 -21.03
N GLU A 128 -34.93 -20.59 -22.16
CA GLU A 128 -35.85 -21.56 -22.76
C GLU A 128 -35.09 -22.48 -23.71
N TYR A 129 -35.38 -23.77 -23.64
CA TYR A 129 -34.78 -24.82 -24.47
C TYR A 129 -35.87 -25.45 -25.33
N ASP A 130 -35.80 -25.20 -26.64
CA ASP A 130 -36.70 -25.71 -27.65
C ASP A 130 -36.26 -27.08 -28.20
N ASP A 131 -36.92 -27.55 -29.26
CA ASP A 131 -36.66 -28.85 -29.88
C ASP A 131 -35.19 -29.05 -30.31
N ALA A 132 -34.45 -27.98 -30.63
CA ALA A 132 -33.05 -28.07 -31.02
C ALA A 132 -32.15 -28.51 -29.85
N TYR A 133 -32.53 -28.20 -28.61
CA TYR A 133 -31.77 -28.57 -27.41
C TYR A 133 -31.94 -30.06 -27.02
N ALA A 134 -32.84 -30.82 -27.66
CA ALA A 134 -32.94 -32.27 -27.47
C ALA A 134 -31.60 -32.98 -27.75
N ALA A 135 -30.74 -32.39 -28.58
CA ALA A 135 -29.40 -32.89 -28.89
C ALA A 135 -28.47 -33.01 -27.67
N TYR A 136 -28.77 -32.32 -26.56
CA TYR A 136 -28.04 -32.47 -25.30
C TYR A 136 -28.49 -33.67 -24.44
N GLY A 137 -29.55 -34.37 -24.84
CA GLY A 137 -30.03 -35.60 -24.21
C GLY A 137 -31.04 -35.40 -23.07
N PHE A 138 -31.78 -34.29 -23.04
CA PHE A 138 -32.89 -34.07 -22.10
C PHE A 138 -34.21 -33.77 -22.84
N SER A 139 -35.33 -33.92 -22.13
CA SER A 139 -36.67 -33.67 -22.70
C SER A 139 -36.95 -32.18 -22.88
N VAL A 140 -37.50 -31.81 -24.04
CA VAL A 140 -37.87 -30.45 -24.43
C VAL A 140 -39.36 -30.39 -24.79
N PRO A 141 -40.03 -29.22 -24.68
CA PRO A 141 -39.50 -27.93 -24.25
C PRO A 141 -39.12 -27.94 -22.76
N ALA A 142 -38.04 -27.25 -22.42
CA ALA A 142 -37.52 -27.17 -21.07
C ALA A 142 -37.13 -25.73 -20.72
N ARG A 143 -37.09 -25.43 -19.41
CA ARG A 143 -36.70 -24.11 -18.91
C ARG A 143 -35.58 -24.26 -17.90
N ASN A 144 -34.47 -23.56 -18.12
CA ASN A 144 -33.38 -23.42 -17.17
C ASN A 144 -33.56 -22.12 -16.35
N PRO A 145 -33.92 -22.20 -15.05
CA PRO A 145 -34.09 -21.04 -14.21
C PRO A 145 -32.78 -20.43 -13.70
N ARG A 146 -31.62 -21.06 -13.96
CA ARG A 146 -30.31 -20.56 -13.53
C ARG A 146 -29.34 -20.49 -14.70
N TYR A 147 -29.42 -19.38 -15.43
CA TYR A 147 -28.54 -19.12 -16.57
C TYR A 147 -27.39 -18.20 -16.15
N MET A 148 -26.17 -18.73 -16.23
CA MET A 148 -24.96 -18.10 -15.73
C MET A 148 -24.09 -17.61 -16.89
N SER A 149 -23.57 -16.39 -16.79
CA SER A 149 -22.54 -15.84 -17.68
C SER A 149 -21.17 -16.48 -17.43
N THR A 150 -20.40 -16.67 -18.50
CA THR A 150 -18.98 -17.09 -18.44
C THR A 150 -18.00 -15.93 -18.61
N SER A 151 -18.47 -14.68 -18.51
CA SER A 151 -17.60 -13.48 -18.55
C SER A 151 -16.70 -13.32 -17.33
N LEU A 152 -17.17 -13.79 -16.18
CA LEU A 152 -16.40 -13.99 -14.96
C LEU A 152 -17.08 -15.09 -14.14
N TYR A 153 -16.43 -16.23 -13.98
CA TYR A 153 -16.96 -17.35 -13.21
C TYR A 153 -15.89 -18.05 -12.39
N CYS A 154 -16.29 -18.67 -11.28
CA CYS A 154 -15.48 -19.56 -10.47
C CYS A 154 -16.01 -20.99 -10.59
N CYS A 155 -15.11 -21.96 -10.71
CA CYS A 155 -15.42 -23.38 -10.73
C CYS A 155 -14.43 -24.13 -9.85
N SER A 156 -14.94 -24.81 -8.81
CA SER A 156 -14.11 -25.74 -8.05
C SER A 156 -13.77 -26.96 -8.90
N THR A 157 -12.54 -27.45 -8.85
CA THR A 157 -12.05 -28.51 -9.75
C THR A 157 -12.35 -29.92 -9.22
N SER A 158 -13.51 -30.13 -8.61
CA SER A 158 -13.95 -31.46 -8.19
C SER A 158 -13.94 -32.45 -9.38
N GLN A 159 -13.80 -33.75 -9.12
CA GLN A 159 -13.81 -34.75 -10.20
C GLN A 159 -15.03 -34.60 -11.12
N ARG A 160 -16.20 -34.36 -10.52
CA ARG A 160 -17.45 -34.16 -11.25
C ARG A 160 -17.42 -32.89 -12.11
N ASN A 161 -16.87 -31.79 -11.61
CA ASN A 161 -16.74 -30.56 -12.39
C ASN A 161 -15.72 -30.70 -13.53
N ARG A 162 -14.63 -31.46 -13.33
CA ARG A 162 -13.71 -31.80 -14.42
C ARG A 162 -14.42 -32.55 -15.55
N GLU A 163 -15.30 -33.51 -15.22
CA GLU A 163 -16.10 -34.22 -16.21
C GLU A 163 -17.07 -33.29 -16.95
N THR A 164 -17.73 -32.37 -16.24
CA THR A 164 -18.58 -31.34 -16.84
C THR A 164 -17.79 -30.41 -17.77
N LEU A 165 -16.59 -29.96 -17.37
CA LEU A 165 -15.73 -29.09 -18.19
C LEU A 165 -15.25 -29.81 -19.47
N ARG A 166 -14.90 -31.10 -19.39
CA ARG A 166 -14.60 -31.93 -20.57
C ARG A 166 -15.79 -32.05 -21.51
N ARG A 167 -16.99 -32.27 -20.96
CA ARG A 167 -18.23 -32.32 -21.76
C ARG A 167 -18.54 -30.97 -22.40
N TRP A 168 -18.34 -29.87 -21.68
CA TRP A 168 -18.48 -28.52 -22.22
C TRP A 168 -17.53 -28.28 -23.41
N ALA A 169 -16.24 -28.57 -23.23
CA ALA A 169 -15.25 -28.51 -24.31
C ALA A 169 -15.64 -29.39 -25.51
N ALA A 170 -16.04 -30.64 -25.28
CA ALA A 170 -16.49 -31.54 -26.35
C ALA A 170 -17.74 -31.02 -27.07
N SER A 171 -18.71 -30.45 -26.35
CA SER A 171 -19.92 -29.87 -26.93
C SER A 171 -19.64 -28.61 -27.75
N CYS A 172 -18.68 -27.77 -27.34
CA CYS A 172 -18.26 -26.61 -28.13
C CYS A 172 -17.70 -26.99 -29.51
N VAL A 173 -17.12 -28.19 -29.68
CA VAL A 173 -16.68 -28.70 -31.01
C VAL A 173 -17.85 -28.92 -31.96
N ALA A 174 -19.03 -29.26 -31.44
CA ALA A 174 -20.23 -29.54 -32.22
C ALA A 174 -21.26 -28.40 -32.14
N ALA A 175 -20.83 -27.19 -31.77
CA ALA A 175 -21.69 -26.04 -31.64
C ALA A 175 -22.27 -25.60 -33.00
N GLU A 176 -23.43 -24.96 -32.97
CA GLU A 176 -24.03 -24.33 -34.15
C GLU A 176 -23.29 -23.04 -34.51
N PHE A 177 -22.82 -22.28 -33.51
CA PHE A 177 -22.26 -20.94 -33.69
C PHE A 177 -20.95 -20.90 -34.48
N ASN A 178 -20.24 -22.02 -34.58
CA ASN A 178 -19.01 -22.16 -35.37
C ASN A 178 -19.25 -22.89 -36.70
N GLY A 179 -20.50 -23.29 -36.98
CA GLY A 179 -20.90 -23.99 -38.19
C GLY A 179 -20.40 -25.44 -38.32
N THR A 180 -19.85 -26.04 -37.26
CA THR A 180 -19.30 -27.41 -37.33
C THR A 180 -20.23 -28.49 -36.79
N GLY A 181 -21.30 -28.12 -36.08
CA GLY A 181 -22.29 -29.08 -35.59
C GLY A 181 -23.69 -28.48 -35.43
N SER A 182 -24.52 -29.15 -34.63
CA SER A 182 -25.95 -28.84 -34.47
C SER A 182 -26.33 -28.55 -33.01
N LEU A 183 -25.36 -28.36 -32.11
CA LEU A 183 -25.64 -28.06 -30.71
C LEU A 183 -25.92 -26.55 -30.55
N PRO A 184 -27.16 -26.14 -30.21
CA PRO A 184 -27.49 -24.73 -30.06
C PRO A 184 -26.90 -24.16 -28.77
N GLY A 185 -26.65 -22.85 -28.75
CA GLY A 185 -26.19 -22.12 -27.57
C GLY A 185 -25.70 -20.72 -27.90
N HIS A 186 -25.97 -19.76 -27.01
CA HIS A 186 -25.40 -18.41 -27.09
C HIS A 186 -23.92 -18.44 -26.66
N GLY A 187 -23.02 -18.64 -27.63
CA GLY A 187 -21.58 -18.77 -27.40
C GLY A 187 -21.23 -19.92 -26.45
N ASP A 188 -20.05 -19.86 -25.83
CA ASP A 188 -19.60 -20.90 -24.89
C ASP A 188 -20.48 -21.02 -23.64
N GLN A 189 -20.99 -19.90 -23.11
CA GLN A 189 -21.87 -19.90 -21.93
C GLN A 189 -23.16 -20.70 -22.16
N GLY A 190 -23.77 -20.59 -23.35
CA GLY A 190 -25.01 -21.29 -23.66
C GLY A 190 -24.82 -22.80 -23.65
N ILE A 191 -23.69 -23.26 -24.19
CA ILE A 191 -23.31 -24.67 -24.17
C ILE A 191 -23.07 -25.15 -22.73
N LEU A 192 -22.32 -24.41 -21.90
CA LEU A 192 -22.05 -24.80 -20.51
C LEU A 192 -23.35 -24.97 -19.70
N ASN A 193 -24.26 -24.00 -19.82
CA ASN A 193 -25.54 -24.04 -19.12
C ASN A 193 -26.41 -25.21 -19.60
N ALA A 194 -26.43 -25.51 -20.91
CA ALA A 194 -27.16 -26.66 -21.45
C ALA A 194 -26.55 -28.01 -20.99
N VAL A 195 -25.22 -28.11 -20.91
CA VAL A 195 -24.51 -29.28 -20.38
C VAL A 195 -24.85 -29.49 -18.90
N LEU A 196 -24.75 -28.45 -18.07
CA LEU A 196 -25.11 -28.51 -16.65
C LEU A 196 -26.59 -28.91 -16.45
N TYR A 197 -27.49 -28.38 -17.29
CA TYR A 197 -28.90 -28.75 -17.26
C TYR A 197 -29.11 -30.22 -17.61
N ALA A 198 -28.47 -30.71 -18.68
CA ALA A 198 -28.52 -32.11 -19.11
C ALA A 198 -28.01 -33.09 -18.05
N GLU A 199 -27.08 -32.66 -17.20
CA GLU A 199 -26.55 -33.45 -16.08
C GLU A 199 -27.42 -33.38 -14.81
N GLY A 200 -28.53 -32.64 -14.85
CA GLY A 200 -29.36 -32.39 -13.68
C GLY A 200 -28.68 -31.54 -12.60
N ARG A 201 -27.71 -30.69 -13.01
CA ARG A 201 -26.83 -29.92 -12.12
C ARG A 201 -27.15 -28.44 -12.07
N THR A 202 -28.32 -28.03 -12.54
CA THR A 202 -28.77 -26.63 -12.47
C THR A 202 -28.72 -26.08 -11.03
N SER A 203 -28.96 -26.91 -10.02
CA SER A 203 -28.86 -26.53 -8.60
C SER A 203 -27.45 -26.15 -8.15
N ASP A 204 -26.42 -26.60 -8.86
CA ASP A 204 -25.01 -26.39 -8.55
C ASP A 204 -24.52 -25.01 -9.05
N ILE A 205 -25.37 -24.29 -9.81
CA ILE A 205 -25.10 -22.95 -10.30
C ILE A 205 -25.52 -21.94 -9.23
N HIS A 206 -24.57 -21.12 -8.78
CA HIS A 206 -24.76 -20.00 -7.88
C HIS A 206 -24.68 -18.69 -8.65
N LEU A 207 -25.83 -18.06 -8.84
CA LEU A 207 -25.93 -16.81 -9.59
C LEU A 207 -25.53 -15.61 -8.71
N LEU A 208 -24.61 -14.80 -9.24
CA LEU A 208 -24.17 -13.54 -8.69
C LEU A 208 -24.93 -12.39 -9.35
N ASP A 209 -25.09 -11.27 -8.65
CA ASP A 209 -25.84 -10.12 -9.17
C ASP A 209 -25.21 -9.58 -10.47
N ASN A 210 -25.99 -9.54 -11.54
CA ASN A 210 -25.52 -9.09 -12.85
C ASN A 210 -24.94 -7.66 -12.82
N ARG A 211 -25.57 -6.71 -12.10
CA ARG A 211 -25.11 -5.32 -12.07
C ARG A 211 -23.76 -5.16 -11.38
N LEU A 212 -23.45 -6.03 -10.43
CA LEU A 212 -22.21 -6.00 -9.66
C LEU A 212 -21.08 -6.84 -10.28
N TRP A 213 -21.44 -7.76 -11.18
CA TRP A 213 -20.55 -8.78 -11.73
C TRP A 213 -20.40 -8.65 -13.26
N SER A 214 -21.31 -9.22 -14.04
CA SER A 214 -21.12 -9.37 -15.49
C SER A 214 -21.69 -8.24 -16.36
N GLN A 215 -22.57 -7.41 -15.81
CA GLN A 215 -23.17 -6.22 -16.42
C GLN A 215 -23.81 -6.43 -17.81
N HIS A 216 -24.26 -7.65 -18.13
CA HIS A 216 -24.90 -7.96 -19.40
C HIS A 216 -26.18 -7.15 -19.56
N GLY A 217 -26.27 -6.39 -20.66
CA GLY A 217 -27.42 -5.54 -20.97
C GLY A 217 -27.67 -4.39 -20.00
N ALA A 218 -26.85 -4.23 -18.95
CA ALA A 218 -27.08 -3.27 -17.87
C ALA A 218 -25.90 -2.30 -17.67
N TYR A 219 -24.76 -2.50 -18.34
CA TYR A 219 -23.58 -1.65 -18.21
C TYR A 219 -23.96 -0.16 -18.34
N TRP A 220 -24.56 0.26 -19.45
CA TRP A 220 -24.87 1.69 -19.66
C TRP A 220 -25.98 2.25 -18.75
N ASP A 221 -26.73 1.39 -18.05
CA ASP A 221 -27.78 1.77 -17.11
C ASP A 221 -27.29 1.83 -15.65
N CYS A 222 -26.06 1.38 -15.40
CA CYS A 222 -25.41 1.50 -14.10
C CYS A 222 -24.80 2.89 -13.92
N ALA A 223 -24.89 3.43 -12.71
CA ALA A 223 -24.13 4.59 -12.27
C ALA A 223 -23.11 4.12 -11.24
N ILE A 224 -21.83 4.43 -11.49
CA ILE A 224 -20.73 3.96 -10.65
C ILE A 224 -20.17 5.14 -9.85
N GLY A 225 -19.93 4.89 -8.56
CA GLY A 225 -19.23 5.79 -7.66
C GLY A 225 -17.93 5.17 -7.18
N HIS A 226 -17.08 6.00 -6.58
CA HIS A 226 -15.88 5.57 -5.88
C HIS A 226 -15.91 6.11 -4.45
N GLU A 227 -15.73 5.21 -3.48
CA GLU A 227 -15.65 5.50 -2.04
C GLU A 227 -14.36 4.90 -1.50
N VAL A 228 -13.65 5.61 -0.62
CA VAL A 228 -12.41 5.18 0.09
C VAL A 228 -11.89 3.78 -0.31
N GLY A 229 -11.17 3.71 -1.44
CA GLY A 229 -10.50 2.50 -1.94
C GLY A 229 -11.37 1.43 -2.61
N ARG A 230 -12.62 1.72 -2.99
CA ARG A 230 -13.52 0.77 -3.65
C ARG A 230 -14.54 1.43 -4.58
N PHE A 231 -14.98 0.68 -5.58
CA PHE A 231 -16.09 1.09 -6.43
C PHE A 231 -17.44 0.64 -5.86
N VAL A 232 -18.46 1.47 -6.03
CA VAL A 232 -19.84 1.19 -5.60
C VAL A 232 -20.81 1.41 -6.75
N ASN A 233 -21.79 0.54 -6.88
CA ASN A 233 -22.85 0.66 -7.87
C ASN A 233 -24.05 1.39 -7.28
N LEU A 234 -24.23 2.65 -7.69
CA LEU A 234 -25.31 3.51 -7.22
C LEU A 234 -26.68 2.99 -7.69
N SER A 235 -26.75 2.42 -8.89
CA SER A 235 -27.96 1.81 -9.45
C SER A 235 -28.35 0.48 -8.76
N ALA A 236 -27.45 -0.12 -7.98
CA ALA A 236 -27.71 -1.33 -7.21
C ALA A 236 -27.74 -1.06 -5.68
N GLY A 237 -28.15 0.14 -5.28
CA GLY A 237 -28.28 0.49 -3.86
C GLY A 237 -26.93 0.70 -3.15
N ARG A 238 -25.92 1.19 -3.89
CA ARG A 238 -24.55 1.45 -3.39
C ARG A 238 -23.81 0.20 -2.92
N GLN A 239 -24.20 -0.96 -3.45
CA GLN A 239 -23.46 -2.20 -3.24
C GLN A 239 -22.08 -2.12 -3.89
N VAL A 240 -21.12 -2.88 -3.36
CA VAL A 240 -19.75 -2.88 -3.87
C VAL A 240 -19.73 -3.49 -5.27
N GLN A 241 -19.16 -2.77 -6.23
CA GLN A 241 -18.94 -3.30 -7.57
C GLN A 241 -17.76 -4.28 -7.51
N ARG A 242 -17.91 -5.47 -8.11
CA ARG A 242 -16.89 -6.52 -8.07
C ARG A 242 -16.08 -6.61 -9.37
N SER A 243 -16.70 -6.32 -10.50
CA SER A 243 -16.03 -6.27 -11.81
C SER A 243 -16.69 -5.28 -12.76
N PHE A 244 -15.98 -4.89 -13.82
CA PHE A 244 -16.52 -4.11 -14.93
C PHE A 244 -16.41 -4.92 -16.23
N HIS A 245 -17.51 -5.04 -16.96
CA HIS A 245 -17.53 -5.77 -18.23
C HIS A 245 -18.37 -5.03 -19.27
N CYS A 246 -17.73 -4.65 -20.38
CA CYS A 246 -18.38 -4.03 -21.53
C CYS A 246 -19.01 -5.11 -22.41
N GLY A 247 -20.27 -5.47 -22.12
CA GLY A 247 -20.98 -6.49 -22.89
C GLY A 247 -21.18 -6.12 -24.36
N GLY A 248 -21.15 -7.13 -25.25
CA GLY A 248 -21.49 -7.01 -26.67
C GLY A 248 -20.32 -6.54 -27.55
N THR A 249 -20.60 -5.67 -28.52
CA THR A 249 -19.61 -5.13 -29.48
C THR A 249 -18.81 -3.95 -28.94
N ASP A 250 -19.16 -3.43 -27.77
CA ASP A 250 -18.52 -2.29 -27.13
C ASP A 250 -17.26 -2.73 -26.36
N LYS A 251 -16.20 -1.93 -26.37
CA LYS A 251 -14.92 -2.24 -25.71
C LYS A 251 -14.30 -0.97 -25.15
N PHE A 252 -13.71 -1.06 -23.96
CA PHE A 252 -13.13 0.10 -23.26
C PHE A 252 -12.11 0.87 -24.10
N TRP A 253 -11.31 0.17 -24.92
CA TRP A 253 -10.24 0.75 -25.73
C TRP A 253 -10.71 1.34 -27.07
N LEU A 254 -12.02 1.36 -27.37
CA LEU A 254 -12.55 1.91 -28.61
C LEU A 254 -12.95 3.37 -28.42
N ARG A 255 -12.59 4.22 -29.40
CA ARG A 255 -12.92 5.65 -29.38
C ARG A 255 -14.43 5.92 -29.20
N PRO A 256 -15.36 5.20 -29.88
CA PRO A 256 -16.79 5.36 -29.63
C PRO A 256 -17.21 5.13 -28.17
N HIS A 257 -16.56 4.22 -27.44
CA HIS A 257 -16.82 4.00 -26.01
C HIS A 257 -16.44 5.24 -25.20
N ARG A 258 -15.20 5.71 -25.38
CA ARG A 258 -14.67 6.92 -24.74
C ARG A 258 -15.55 8.14 -25.04
N ASP A 259 -15.94 8.33 -26.29
CA ASP A 259 -16.79 9.46 -26.70
C ASP A 259 -18.18 9.39 -26.02
N ARG A 260 -18.75 8.20 -25.85
CA ARG A 260 -20.02 8.01 -25.12
C ARG A 260 -19.90 8.30 -23.62
N VAL A 261 -18.80 7.88 -22.99
CA VAL A 261 -18.49 8.22 -21.59
C VAL A 261 -18.44 9.74 -21.40
N LEU A 262 -17.74 10.45 -22.30
CA LEU A 262 -17.57 11.90 -22.21
C LEU A 262 -18.82 12.71 -22.56
N SER A 263 -19.70 12.20 -23.43
CA SER A 263 -20.83 12.95 -23.95
C SER A 263 -22.15 12.65 -23.24
N THR A 264 -22.60 11.40 -23.25
CA THR A 264 -23.97 11.02 -22.85
C THR A 264 -24.03 10.26 -21.53
N ASN A 265 -22.91 9.70 -21.05
CA ASN A 265 -22.89 8.77 -19.93
C ASN A 265 -21.74 9.03 -18.94
N SER A 266 -21.58 10.28 -18.48
CA SER A 266 -20.49 10.67 -17.57
C SER A 266 -20.51 9.96 -16.20
N LEU A 267 -21.66 9.45 -15.75
CA LEU A 267 -21.79 8.60 -14.56
C LEU A 267 -21.13 7.21 -14.72
N GLN A 268 -20.68 6.88 -15.94
CA GLN A 268 -19.87 5.71 -16.25
C GLN A 268 -18.40 6.04 -16.53
N ALA A 269 -17.90 7.18 -16.04
CA ALA A 269 -16.50 7.52 -16.16
C ALA A 269 -15.58 6.56 -15.40
N TYR A 270 -15.96 6.12 -14.20
CA TYR A 270 -15.07 5.32 -13.34
C TYR A 270 -14.62 3.97 -13.94
N PRO A 271 -15.47 3.17 -14.61
CA PRO A 271 -15.00 1.98 -15.32
C PRO A 271 -13.93 2.30 -16.37
N PHE A 272 -14.10 3.38 -17.13
CA PHE A 272 -13.11 3.79 -18.13
C PHE A 272 -11.82 4.30 -17.49
N VAL A 273 -11.92 5.09 -16.40
CA VAL A 273 -10.75 5.51 -15.60
C VAL A 273 -10.03 4.28 -15.03
N TRP A 274 -10.76 3.27 -14.56
CA TRP A 274 -10.17 2.04 -14.04
C TRP A 274 -9.48 1.23 -15.13
N PHE A 275 -10.08 1.15 -16.32
CA PHE A 275 -9.44 0.56 -17.50
C PHE A 275 -8.12 1.26 -17.83
N LEU A 276 -8.10 2.60 -17.92
CA LEU A 276 -6.86 3.36 -18.14
C LEU A 276 -5.83 3.13 -17.02
N SER A 277 -6.29 3.04 -15.77
CA SER A 277 -5.43 2.77 -14.62
C SER A 277 -4.73 1.42 -14.75
N MET A 278 -5.47 0.36 -15.08
CA MET A 278 -4.91 -0.98 -15.25
C MET A 278 -4.09 -1.12 -16.53
N LEU A 279 -4.46 -0.42 -17.59
CA LEU A 279 -3.69 -0.41 -18.84
C LEU A 279 -2.31 0.22 -18.67
N TRP A 280 -2.24 1.40 -18.04
CA TRP A 280 -1.02 2.21 -18.03
C TRP A 280 -0.17 2.04 -16.77
N PHE A 281 -0.78 1.75 -15.62
CA PHE A 281 -0.09 1.70 -14.34
C PHE A 281 -0.09 0.31 -13.70
N GLY A 282 -0.69 -0.70 -14.34
CA GLY A 282 -0.70 -2.07 -13.83
C GLY A 282 0.69 -2.68 -13.71
N ARG A 283 0.78 -3.89 -13.15
CA ARG A 283 2.07 -4.60 -12.96
C ARG A 283 2.72 -4.97 -14.28
N CYS A 284 1.92 -5.41 -15.25
CA CYS A 284 2.35 -5.66 -16.59
C CYS A 284 2.50 -4.34 -17.35
N ARG A 285 3.62 -3.64 -17.17
CA ARG A 285 3.94 -2.38 -17.87
C ARG A 285 5.42 -2.27 -18.21
N ASP A 286 5.72 -1.58 -19.30
CA ASP A 286 7.08 -1.16 -19.66
C ASP A 286 6.99 0.07 -20.58
N TRP A 287 7.10 1.27 -20.01
CA TRP A 287 7.03 2.52 -20.76
C TRP A 287 8.26 2.81 -21.61
N SER A 288 9.31 1.96 -21.56
CA SER A 288 10.44 2.07 -22.49
C SER A 288 10.11 1.53 -23.88
N ILE A 289 9.07 0.71 -24.00
CA ILE A 289 8.57 0.20 -25.29
C ILE A 289 7.74 1.28 -25.97
N ASP A 290 7.96 1.49 -27.26
CA ASP A 290 7.15 2.43 -28.04
C ASP A 290 5.68 1.94 -28.08
N PRO A 291 4.70 2.74 -27.61
CA PRO A 291 3.30 2.37 -27.66
C PRO A 291 2.79 2.04 -29.06
N HIS A 292 3.38 2.58 -30.13
CA HIS A 292 3.01 2.20 -31.49
C HIS A 292 3.35 0.75 -31.84
N ASP A 293 4.26 0.10 -31.10
CA ASP A 293 4.64 -1.29 -31.37
C ASP A 293 3.68 -2.33 -30.75
N TYR A 294 2.79 -1.89 -29.84
CA TYR A 294 1.86 -2.78 -29.15
C TYR A 294 0.40 -2.32 -29.14
N LEU A 295 0.11 -1.04 -29.38
CA LEU A 295 -1.27 -0.54 -29.52
C LEU A 295 -1.86 -1.02 -30.87
N PRO A 296 -3.02 -1.69 -30.87
CA PRO A 296 -3.74 -1.99 -32.10
C PRO A 296 -4.13 -0.73 -32.87
N GLN A 297 -4.21 -0.83 -34.20
CA GLN A 297 -4.59 0.28 -35.06
C GLN A 297 -5.93 0.89 -34.65
N GLY A 298 -6.00 2.23 -34.56
CA GLY A 298 -7.21 2.97 -34.19
C GLY A 298 -7.38 3.19 -32.67
N THR A 299 -6.47 2.67 -31.85
CA THR A 299 -6.48 2.82 -30.38
C THR A 299 -5.52 3.91 -29.88
N GLU A 300 -4.88 4.67 -30.78
CA GLU A 300 -3.83 5.64 -30.45
C GLU A 300 -4.36 6.84 -29.65
N HIS A 301 -5.68 7.02 -29.57
CA HIS A 301 -6.33 8.02 -28.73
C HIS A 301 -6.08 7.83 -27.23
N LEU A 302 -5.79 6.59 -26.80
CA LEU A 302 -5.50 6.28 -25.41
C LEU A 302 -4.26 7.00 -24.89
N LEU A 303 -3.33 7.41 -25.77
CA LEU A 303 -2.19 8.24 -25.41
C LEU A 303 -2.60 9.67 -25.02
N GLU A 304 -3.65 10.21 -25.61
CA GLU A 304 -4.20 11.52 -25.25
C GLU A 304 -5.16 11.40 -24.06
N ASP A 305 -5.88 10.29 -23.94
CA ASP A 305 -6.76 10.05 -22.80
C ASP A 305 -5.96 9.88 -21.49
N LEU A 306 -4.76 9.28 -21.53
CA LEU A 306 -3.91 9.11 -20.34
C LEU A 306 -3.70 10.42 -19.55
N PRO A 307 -3.12 11.49 -20.10
CA PRO A 307 -2.99 12.77 -19.39
C PRO A 307 -4.33 13.47 -19.13
N ALA A 308 -5.36 13.23 -19.96
CA ALA A 308 -6.69 13.83 -19.75
C ALA A 308 -7.39 13.26 -18.50
N PHE A 309 -7.21 11.96 -18.23
CA PHE A 309 -7.85 11.27 -17.11
C PHE A 309 -6.91 11.08 -15.91
N LEU A 310 -5.62 11.45 -16.01
CA LEU A 310 -4.63 11.29 -14.94
C LEU A 310 -5.10 11.82 -13.56
N PRO A 311 -5.75 13.00 -13.44
CA PRO A 311 -6.26 13.47 -12.15
C PRO A 311 -7.28 12.53 -11.52
N GLN A 312 -8.17 11.93 -12.33
CA GLN A 312 -9.16 10.96 -11.85
C GLN A 312 -8.51 9.60 -11.55
N ILE A 313 -7.50 9.19 -12.31
CA ILE A 313 -6.69 8.00 -12.03
C ILE A 313 -6.03 8.15 -10.65
N MET A 314 -5.38 9.28 -10.37
CA MET A 314 -4.74 9.55 -9.07
C MET A 314 -5.73 9.61 -7.90
N GLN A 315 -6.99 9.95 -8.16
CA GLN A 315 -8.04 9.95 -7.14
C GLN A 315 -8.41 8.53 -6.70
N ILE A 316 -8.42 7.58 -7.64
CA ILE A 316 -8.79 6.19 -7.36
C ILE A 316 -7.58 5.30 -7.06
N ARG A 317 -6.38 5.72 -7.46
CA ARG A 317 -5.12 5.00 -7.29
C ARG A 317 -3.97 5.98 -7.04
N SER A 318 -3.71 6.28 -5.78
CA SER A 318 -2.72 7.29 -5.38
C SER A 318 -1.30 6.95 -5.86
N GLU A 319 -0.97 5.67 -5.99
CA GLU A 319 0.32 5.16 -6.47
C GLU A 319 0.64 5.66 -7.88
N ALA A 320 -0.38 5.95 -8.70
CA ALA A 320 -0.19 6.52 -10.02
C ALA A 320 0.58 7.85 -10.00
N ARG A 321 0.58 8.57 -8.85
CA ARG A 321 1.36 9.80 -8.66
C ARG A 321 2.86 9.54 -8.73
N ASP A 322 3.33 8.55 -7.99
CA ASP A 322 4.76 8.23 -7.91
C ASP A 322 5.20 7.51 -9.19
N LEU A 323 4.37 6.62 -9.72
CA LEU A 323 4.65 5.91 -10.96
C LEU A 323 4.73 6.85 -12.17
N TRP A 324 4.06 8.01 -12.13
CA TRP A 324 4.16 9.01 -13.20
C TRP A 324 5.57 9.56 -13.38
N ASP A 325 6.39 9.57 -12.32
CA ASP A 325 7.79 10.01 -12.40
C ASP A 325 8.65 9.05 -13.25
N GLU A 326 8.18 7.82 -13.49
CA GLU A 326 8.82 6.83 -14.38
C GLU A 326 8.53 7.07 -15.88
N LEU A 327 7.73 8.09 -16.24
CA LEU A 327 7.39 8.38 -17.62
C LEU A 327 8.67 8.46 -18.47
N THR A 328 8.69 7.85 -19.65
CA THR A 328 9.88 7.84 -20.51
C THR A 328 9.80 8.92 -21.60
N ASP A 329 10.93 9.27 -22.21
CA ASP A 329 10.92 10.19 -23.37
C ASP A 329 10.15 9.64 -24.56
N VAL A 330 10.17 8.32 -24.75
CA VAL A 330 9.40 7.64 -25.79
C VAL A 330 7.90 7.88 -25.60
N MET A 331 7.40 7.73 -24.37
CA MET A 331 6.00 8.01 -24.04
C MET A 331 5.66 9.48 -24.25
N VAL A 332 6.50 10.40 -23.74
CA VAL A 332 6.29 11.85 -23.92
C VAL A 332 6.18 12.22 -25.40
N ASP A 333 7.08 11.72 -26.25
CA ASP A 333 7.05 11.97 -27.69
C ASP A 333 5.76 11.51 -28.34
N ARG A 334 5.27 10.33 -27.95
CA ARG A 334 4.08 9.70 -28.52
C ARG A 334 2.80 10.37 -28.07
N ILE A 335 2.75 10.85 -26.83
CA ILE A 335 1.66 11.64 -26.28
C ILE A 335 1.63 13.01 -26.97
N LEU A 336 2.71 13.80 -26.83
CA LEU A 336 2.71 15.20 -27.26
C LEU A 336 2.70 15.34 -28.78
N ARG A 337 3.46 14.52 -29.52
CA ARG A 337 3.61 14.64 -30.98
C ARG A 337 4.05 16.04 -31.44
N VAL A 338 4.75 16.78 -30.58
CA VAL A 338 5.34 18.08 -30.88
C VAL A 338 6.83 17.88 -31.17
N LYS A 339 7.35 18.52 -32.21
CA LYS A 339 8.78 18.41 -32.54
C LYS A 339 9.62 19.03 -31.42
N ARG A 340 10.41 18.19 -30.75
CA ARG A 340 11.41 18.59 -29.74
C ARG A 340 12.76 19.03 -30.35
N PHE A 341 12.91 19.02 -31.67
CA PHE A 341 14.18 19.31 -32.35
C PHE A 341 14.70 20.75 -32.12
N MET A 342 13.82 21.67 -31.75
CA MET A 342 14.15 23.04 -31.35
C MET A 342 14.01 23.27 -29.83
N SER A 343 13.73 22.23 -29.06
CA SER A 343 13.70 22.31 -27.60
C SER A 343 15.00 21.75 -27.05
N LEU A 344 15.69 22.52 -26.19
CA LEU A 344 16.70 22.07 -25.23
C LEU A 344 17.48 20.80 -25.64
N GLY A 345 18.31 20.94 -26.69
CA GLY A 345 19.15 19.86 -27.23
C GLY A 345 20.33 19.51 -26.32
N GLY A 346 21.14 18.51 -26.71
CA GLY A 346 22.45 18.27 -26.07
C GLY A 346 22.44 17.85 -24.60
N GLY A 347 21.30 17.41 -24.05
CA GLY A 347 21.13 17.04 -22.64
C GLY A 347 20.38 18.08 -21.80
N SER A 348 20.11 19.26 -22.35
CA SER A 348 19.44 20.37 -21.66
C SER A 348 18.04 19.99 -21.14
N MET A 349 17.21 19.33 -21.94
CA MET A 349 15.87 18.89 -21.47
C MET A 349 15.92 18.01 -20.22
N SER A 350 16.82 17.03 -20.21
CA SER A 350 16.99 16.12 -19.07
C SER A 350 17.51 16.84 -17.83
N ASP A 351 18.41 17.80 -18.03
CA ASP A 351 18.94 18.64 -16.95
C ASP A 351 17.86 19.58 -16.38
N LEU A 352 16.98 20.15 -17.22
CA LEU A 352 15.88 20.99 -16.76
C LEU A 352 14.82 20.19 -15.99
N VAL A 353 14.43 19.01 -16.51
CA VAL A 353 13.55 18.09 -15.78
C VAL A 353 14.16 17.76 -14.42
N ARG A 354 15.46 17.45 -14.37
CA ARG A 354 16.15 17.17 -13.09
C ARG A 354 16.12 18.37 -12.15
N LEU A 355 16.38 19.57 -12.63
CA LEU A 355 16.41 20.79 -11.82
C LEU A 355 15.04 21.08 -11.18
N ILE A 356 13.95 20.84 -11.91
CA ILE A 356 12.57 20.97 -11.39
C ILE A 356 12.23 19.81 -10.44
N SER A 357 12.65 18.57 -10.74
CA SER A 357 12.47 17.43 -9.84
C SER A 357 13.17 17.63 -8.49
N ASP A 358 14.37 18.21 -8.50
CA ASP A 358 15.16 18.50 -7.29
C ASP A 358 14.61 19.71 -6.50
N THR A 359 13.58 20.40 -7.03
CA THR A 359 12.91 21.55 -6.41
C THR A 359 11.39 21.31 -6.23
N PRO A 360 11.00 20.48 -5.24
CA PRO A 360 9.59 20.12 -5.03
C PRO A 360 8.69 21.32 -4.68
N GLU A 361 9.27 22.41 -4.18
CA GLU A 361 8.56 23.66 -3.85
C GLU A 361 8.08 24.47 -5.05
N VAL A 362 8.56 24.20 -6.27
CA VAL A 362 8.13 24.94 -7.46
C VAL A 362 6.62 24.78 -7.63
N ARG A 363 5.89 25.91 -7.65
CA ARG A 363 4.44 25.98 -7.91
C ARG A 363 4.12 26.85 -9.12
N ARG A 364 4.94 27.86 -9.41
CA ARG A 364 4.76 28.76 -10.55
C ARG A 364 6.05 28.85 -11.34
N TYR A 365 6.02 28.31 -12.55
CA TYR A 365 7.14 28.23 -13.48
C TYR A 365 6.85 29.09 -14.70
N VAL A 366 7.83 29.90 -15.13
CA VAL A 366 7.77 30.64 -16.39
C VAL A 366 8.90 30.20 -17.30
N GLU A 367 8.60 30.04 -18.58
CA GLU A 367 9.59 29.87 -19.64
C GLU A 367 9.46 31.02 -20.65
N VAL A 368 10.59 31.64 -20.98
CA VAL A 368 10.68 32.78 -21.90
C VAL A 368 11.38 32.31 -23.16
N GLY A 369 10.70 32.39 -24.31
CA GLY A 369 11.17 31.82 -25.58
C GLY A 369 10.68 30.39 -25.80
N CYS A 370 9.37 30.16 -25.74
CA CYS A 370 8.80 28.81 -25.85
C CYS A 370 8.64 28.30 -27.29
N TYR A 371 8.83 29.14 -28.31
CA TYR A 371 8.62 28.83 -29.72
C TYR A 371 7.21 28.26 -29.99
N GLU A 372 7.10 26.97 -30.36
CA GLU A 372 5.83 26.26 -30.59
C GLU A 372 5.43 25.32 -29.42
N GLY A 373 6.11 25.47 -28.27
CA GLY A 373 5.74 24.86 -26.98
C GLY A 373 6.37 23.50 -26.66
N GLY A 374 7.37 23.06 -27.42
CA GLY A 374 7.94 21.71 -27.27
C GLY A 374 8.48 21.40 -25.87
N SER A 375 9.26 22.32 -25.31
CA SER A 375 9.84 22.26 -23.96
C SER A 375 8.79 22.39 -22.87
N ILE A 376 8.03 23.50 -22.85
CA ILE A 376 7.08 23.74 -21.77
C ILE A 376 5.95 22.70 -21.70
N LEU A 377 5.47 22.18 -22.85
CA LEU A 377 4.48 21.09 -22.85
C LEU A 377 5.09 19.78 -22.36
N THR A 378 6.38 19.53 -22.64
CA THR A 378 7.11 18.39 -22.08
C THR A 378 7.19 18.47 -20.57
N LEU A 379 7.58 19.63 -20.02
CA LEU A 379 7.64 19.85 -18.58
C LEU A 379 6.26 19.72 -17.91
N ALA A 380 5.25 20.34 -18.51
CA ALA A 380 3.89 20.27 -17.98
C ALA A 380 3.34 18.84 -17.97
N LEU A 381 3.65 18.03 -18.99
CA LEU A 381 3.28 16.61 -19.02
C LEU A 381 4.06 15.80 -17.98
N ARG A 382 5.39 15.97 -17.93
CA ARG A 382 6.29 15.31 -16.96
C ARG A 382 5.84 15.54 -15.53
N PHE A 383 5.44 16.76 -15.21
CA PHE A 383 5.05 17.18 -13.87
C PHE A 383 3.54 17.34 -13.69
N LEU A 384 2.73 16.67 -14.52
CA LEU A 384 1.27 16.68 -14.39
C LEU A 384 0.80 16.07 -13.06
N ASN A 385 1.63 15.22 -12.44
CA ASN A 385 1.45 14.67 -11.10
C ASN A 385 1.79 15.66 -9.97
N ARG A 386 2.28 16.87 -10.27
CA ARG A 386 2.55 17.93 -9.31
C ARG A 386 1.60 19.09 -9.53
N ASP A 387 1.51 19.94 -8.52
CA ASP A 387 0.72 21.17 -8.56
C ASP A 387 1.62 22.39 -8.91
N ILE A 388 2.12 22.39 -10.14
CA ILE A 388 2.84 23.47 -10.85
C ILE A 388 2.01 24.13 -11.97
N ASP A 389 1.84 25.44 -11.93
CA ASP A 389 1.33 26.24 -13.05
C ASP A 389 2.50 26.71 -13.94
N PHE A 390 2.39 26.42 -15.23
CA PHE A 390 3.38 26.76 -16.25
C PHE A 390 2.89 27.95 -17.08
N TYR A 391 3.76 28.95 -17.28
CA TYR A 391 3.48 30.09 -18.14
C TYR A 391 4.49 30.14 -19.30
N ALA A 392 3.98 30.10 -20.52
CA ALA A 392 4.77 30.16 -21.74
C ALA A 392 4.80 31.60 -22.26
N VAL A 393 5.96 32.26 -22.22
CA VAL A 393 6.15 33.61 -22.74
C VAL A 393 6.78 33.51 -24.13
N GLU A 394 6.07 34.00 -25.14
CA GLU A 394 6.51 33.94 -26.54
C GLU A 394 6.03 35.15 -27.34
N SER A 395 6.92 35.79 -28.09
CA SER A 395 6.62 37.00 -28.86
C SER A 395 6.05 36.69 -30.25
N PHE A 396 6.43 35.56 -30.85
CA PHE A 396 6.14 35.16 -32.23
C PHE A 396 6.72 36.11 -33.30
N THR A 397 7.64 36.99 -32.91
CA THR A 397 8.25 38.02 -33.78
C THR A 397 9.71 37.74 -34.13
N GLY A 398 10.38 36.85 -33.40
CA GLY A 398 11.79 36.48 -33.61
C GLY A 398 12.78 37.55 -33.14
N ASN A 399 14.05 37.37 -33.53
CA ASN A 399 15.15 38.31 -33.31
C ASN A 399 15.01 39.57 -34.17
N TYR A 400 15.88 40.56 -33.95
CA TYR A 400 15.89 41.83 -34.69
C TYR A 400 16.04 41.68 -36.22
N ASP A 401 16.53 40.53 -36.70
CA ASP A 401 16.66 40.22 -38.12
C ASP A 401 15.40 39.59 -38.75
N GLY A 402 14.32 39.41 -37.97
CA GLY A 402 13.07 38.80 -38.41
C GLY A 402 13.12 37.28 -38.55
N THR A 403 14.15 36.63 -38.00
CA THR A 403 14.31 35.19 -37.89
C THR A 403 14.53 34.77 -36.44
N MET A 404 14.69 33.49 -36.16
CA MET A 404 15.14 33.00 -34.86
C MET A 404 16.47 32.27 -35.07
N ASP A 405 17.57 33.03 -35.03
CA ASP A 405 18.92 32.54 -35.36
C ASP A 405 19.00 31.77 -36.68
N GLY A 406 18.32 32.29 -37.71
CA GLY A 406 18.24 31.67 -39.05
C GLY A 406 17.13 30.63 -39.23
N TRP A 407 16.34 30.33 -38.20
CA TRP A 407 15.17 29.45 -38.28
C TRP A 407 13.86 30.22 -38.56
N PRO A 408 12.80 29.53 -39.07
CA PRO A 408 11.48 30.13 -39.24
C PRO A 408 10.89 30.63 -37.91
N LEU A 409 10.09 31.70 -37.98
CA LEU A 409 9.35 32.22 -36.83
C LEU A 409 8.32 31.21 -36.29
N PRO A 410 8.05 31.20 -34.96
CA PRO A 410 7.05 30.31 -34.39
C PRO A 410 5.64 30.67 -34.83
N SER A 411 4.76 29.68 -34.91
CA SER A 411 3.35 29.89 -35.20
C SER A 411 2.50 29.89 -33.92
N ARG A 412 1.92 31.04 -33.57
CA ARG A 412 0.91 31.13 -32.50
C ARG A 412 -0.26 30.17 -32.70
N ARG A 413 -0.65 29.96 -33.97
CA ARG A 413 -1.71 28.99 -34.31
C ARG A 413 -1.30 27.57 -33.91
N ARG A 414 -0.11 27.12 -34.29
CA ARG A 414 0.38 25.78 -33.95
C ARG A 414 0.54 25.60 -32.45
N PHE A 415 1.11 26.58 -31.74
CA PHE A 415 1.18 26.55 -30.27
C PHE A 415 -0.21 26.34 -29.65
N THR A 416 -1.20 27.13 -30.10
CA THR A 416 -2.57 27.04 -29.58
C THR A 416 -3.22 25.69 -29.91
N GLU A 417 -2.98 25.15 -31.11
CA GLU A 417 -3.42 23.81 -31.52
C GLU A 417 -2.78 22.71 -30.65
N HIS A 418 -1.49 22.83 -30.30
CA HIS A 418 -0.82 21.89 -29.40
C HIS A 418 -1.41 21.95 -27.99
N LEU A 419 -1.62 23.14 -27.44
CA LEU A 419 -2.18 23.32 -26.10
C LEU A 419 -3.62 22.80 -26.00
N ALA A 420 -4.45 23.03 -27.02
CA ALA A 420 -5.85 22.60 -27.03
C ALA A 420 -6.05 21.07 -26.97
N ARG A 421 -5.04 20.28 -27.35
CA ARG A 421 -5.07 18.81 -27.25
C ARG A 421 -4.97 18.31 -25.81
N PHE A 422 -4.44 19.12 -24.90
CA PHE A 422 -4.18 18.71 -23.52
C PHE A 422 -4.75 19.73 -22.50
N PRO A 423 -6.07 19.79 -22.33
CA PRO A 423 -6.72 20.77 -21.45
C PRO A 423 -6.37 20.60 -19.97
N THR A 424 -5.83 19.44 -19.57
CA THR A 424 -5.37 19.17 -18.20
C THR A 424 -3.95 19.66 -17.92
N LEU A 425 -3.16 19.98 -18.96
CA LEU A 425 -1.85 20.62 -18.76
C LEU A 425 -2.09 22.06 -18.32
N ARG A 426 -1.59 22.41 -17.13
CA ARG A 426 -1.71 23.76 -16.56
C ARG A 426 -0.71 24.72 -17.19
N VAL A 427 -0.81 24.89 -18.50
CA VAL A 427 0.04 25.77 -19.31
C VAL A 427 -0.77 26.96 -19.80
N THR A 428 -0.29 28.17 -19.50
CA THR A 428 -0.90 29.42 -19.96
C THR A 428 0.04 30.14 -20.92
N LEU A 429 -0.41 30.41 -22.15
CA LEU A 429 0.33 31.23 -23.10
C LEU A 429 0.20 32.72 -22.75
N VAL A 430 1.34 33.40 -22.60
CA VAL A 430 1.47 34.84 -22.40
C VAL A 430 2.14 35.44 -23.65
N PRO A 431 1.36 35.84 -24.68
CA PRO A 431 1.93 36.31 -25.93
C PRO A 431 2.48 37.73 -25.79
N GLY A 432 3.70 37.96 -26.27
CA GLY A 432 4.31 39.29 -26.33
C GLY A 432 5.80 39.29 -26.07
N GLU A 433 6.42 40.45 -26.27
CA GLU A 433 7.82 40.69 -25.93
C GLU A 433 8.08 40.45 -24.44
N SER A 434 9.22 39.83 -24.11
CA SER A 434 9.58 39.38 -22.75
C SER A 434 9.38 40.45 -21.67
N ALA A 435 9.88 41.68 -21.89
CA ALA A 435 9.73 42.78 -20.94
C ALA A 435 8.27 43.22 -20.71
N ALA A 436 7.44 43.18 -21.76
CA ALA A 436 6.03 43.50 -21.63
C ALA A 436 5.28 42.37 -20.92
N ALA A 437 5.59 41.11 -21.25
CA ALA A 437 5.01 39.94 -20.59
C ALA A 437 5.34 39.88 -19.09
N ALA A 438 6.55 40.25 -18.68
CA ALA A 438 6.97 40.30 -17.28
C ALA A 438 6.08 41.22 -16.42
N SER A 439 5.46 42.26 -17.02
CA SER A 439 4.54 43.17 -16.32
C SER A 439 3.22 42.52 -15.88
N ALA A 440 2.87 41.36 -16.46
CA ALA A 440 1.72 40.56 -16.04
C ALA A 440 1.95 39.78 -14.73
N PHE A 441 3.19 39.78 -14.21
CA PHE A 441 3.58 39.08 -13.00
C PHE A 441 3.96 40.08 -11.91
N GLU A 442 3.47 39.82 -10.69
CA GLU A 442 3.85 40.58 -9.50
C GLU A 442 5.30 40.26 -9.10
N ASP A 443 5.98 41.23 -8.50
CA ASP A 443 7.32 41.01 -7.95
C ASP A 443 7.27 39.96 -6.82
N GLY A 444 8.26 39.08 -6.75
CA GLY A 444 8.28 38.01 -5.75
C GLY A 444 7.13 37.00 -5.87
N SER A 445 6.57 36.78 -7.06
CA SER A 445 5.42 35.88 -7.25
C SER A 445 5.78 34.53 -7.88
N LEU A 446 6.96 34.40 -8.50
CA LEU A 446 7.41 33.22 -9.25
C LEU A 446 8.40 32.37 -8.47
N ASP A 447 8.34 31.05 -8.65
CA ASP A 447 9.27 30.10 -8.01
C ASP A 447 10.41 29.70 -8.94
N PHE A 448 10.18 29.78 -10.26
CA PHE A 448 11.14 29.39 -11.28
C PHE A 448 10.93 30.21 -12.55
N VAL A 449 12.00 30.76 -13.11
CA VAL A 449 12.01 31.38 -14.45
C VAL A 449 13.13 30.76 -15.27
N PHE A 450 12.81 30.30 -16.47
CA PHE A 450 13.73 29.75 -17.46
C PHE A 450 13.79 30.66 -18.70
N ILE A 451 14.98 31.11 -19.10
CA ILE A 451 15.21 32.02 -20.24
C ILE A 451 15.88 31.27 -21.39
N ASP A 452 15.20 31.23 -22.54
CA ASP A 452 15.62 30.55 -23.77
C ASP A 452 15.14 31.34 -25.01
N ALA A 453 15.34 32.66 -24.98
CA ALA A 453 14.82 33.60 -25.97
C ALA A 453 15.91 34.03 -26.98
N CYS A 454 16.29 35.31 -27.00
CA CYS A 454 17.27 35.84 -27.96
C CYS A 454 18.71 35.71 -27.43
N HIS A 455 19.62 35.19 -28.25
CA HIS A 455 21.03 34.96 -27.87
C HIS A 455 21.95 36.17 -27.96
N GLU A 456 21.42 37.37 -28.18
CA GLU A 456 22.22 38.60 -28.16
C GLU A 456 22.45 39.08 -26.72
N THR A 457 23.69 39.46 -26.40
CA THR A 457 24.07 39.91 -25.04
C THR A 457 23.10 40.95 -24.45
N ALA A 458 22.67 41.93 -25.25
CA ALA A 458 21.77 43.00 -24.78
C ALA A 458 20.34 42.52 -24.48
N SER A 459 19.87 41.50 -25.20
CA SER A 459 18.55 40.90 -24.98
C SER A 459 18.55 40.04 -23.73
N VAL A 460 19.55 39.17 -23.55
CA VAL A 460 19.69 38.32 -22.35
C VAL A 460 19.82 39.17 -21.08
N LEU A 461 20.62 40.25 -21.11
CA LEU A 461 20.72 41.19 -19.99
C LEU A 461 19.35 41.80 -19.63
N ARG A 462 18.59 42.21 -20.64
CA ARG A 462 17.24 42.77 -20.43
C ARG A 462 16.30 41.73 -19.83
N ASP A 463 16.33 40.49 -20.32
CA ASP A 463 15.49 39.41 -19.80
C ASP A 463 15.81 39.12 -18.33
N ILE A 464 17.09 39.00 -17.97
CA ILE A 464 17.50 38.84 -16.58
C ILE A 464 17.00 40.04 -15.74
N ASP A 465 17.20 41.27 -16.20
CA ASP A 465 16.84 42.49 -15.45
C ASP A 465 15.33 42.61 -15.21
N VAL A 466 14.47 42.18 -16.13
CA VAL A 466 13.00 42.26 -15.97
C VAL A 466 12.40 41.08 -15.21
N TRP A 467 13.00 39.89 -15.29
CA TRP A 467 12.47 38.68 -14.65
C TRP A 467 13.02 38.45 -13.24
N LEU A 468 14.24 38.90 -12.93
CA LEU A 468 14.83 38.73 -11.60
C LEU A 468 13.96 39.31 -10.47
N PRO A 469 13.31 40.50 -10.58
CA PRO A 469 12.41 41.01 -9.56
C PRO A 469 11.13 40.18 -9.36
N LYS A 470 10.74 39.38 -10.37
CA LYS A 470 9.52 38.56 -10.35
C LYS A 470 9.68 37.29 -9.52
N LEU A 471 10.90 36.86 -9.28
CA LEU A 471 11.25 35.68 -8.51
C LEU A 471 11.13 35.94 -7.00
N LYS A 472 10.57 34.96 -6.28
CA LYS A 472 10.57 34.93 -4.80
C LYS A 472 11.99 34.87 -4.25
N THR A 473 12.12 35.18 -2.96
CA THR A 473 13.29 34.76 -2.20
C THR A 473 13.33 33.22 -2.17
N ASP A 474 14.50 32.65 -2.43
CA ASP A 474 14.77 31.22 -2.58
C ASP A 474 14.17 30.58 -3.86
N ALA A 475 13.90 31.37 -4.89
CA ALA A 475 13.50 30.88 -6.22
C ALA A 475 14.70 30.66 -7.16
N ILE A 476 14.48 30.04 -8.32
CA ILE A 476 15.51 29.77 -9.33
C ILE A 476 15.30 30.67 -10.55
N LEU A 477 16.38 31.34 -10.96
CA LEU A 477 16.54 31.86 -12.31
C LEU A 477 17.45 30.92 -13.10
N ALA A 478 17.04 30.48 -14.27
CA ALA A 478 17.83 29.61 -15.13
C ALA A 478 17.64 30.01 -16.61
N GLY A 479 18.46 29.44 -17.48
CA GLY A 479 18.30 29.56 -18.92
C GLY A 479 19.19 28.59 -19.68
N ASP A 480 18.96 28.44 -20.98
CA ASP A 480 19.75 27.54 -21.82
C ASP A 480 20.94 28.25 -22.49
N ASP A 481 21.66 27.52 -23.35
CA ASP A 481 22.63 28.03 -24.31
C ASP A 481 23.81 28.76 -23.67
N TYR A 482 24.22 28.36 -22.46
CA TYR A 482 25.40 28.93 -21.76
C TYR A 482 26.73 28.74 -22.53
N GLN A 483 26.73 27.88 -23.54
CA GLN A 483 27.86 27.68 -24.45
C GLN A 483 28.00 28.82 -25.47
N PHE A 484 26.93 29.59 -25.72
CA PHE A 484 26.96 30.76 -26.59
C PHE A 484 27.68 31.92 -25.88
N GLY A 485 28.70 32.47 -26.54
CA GLY A 485 29.56 33.48 -25.95
C GLY A 485 28.79 34.73 -25.48
N ASP A 486 27.74 35.12 -26.20
CA ASP A 486 26.90 36.26 -25.86
C ASP A 486 26.02 36.00 -24.63
N VAL A 487 25.38 34.83 -24.55
CA VAL A 487 24.61 34.39 -23.38
C VAL A 487 25.51 34.33 -22.15
N ARG A 488 26.67 33.68 -22.25
CA ARG A 488 27.64 33.58 -21.16
C ARG A 488 28.06 34.94 -20.64
N ARG A 489 28.39 35.89 -21.52
CA ARG A 489 28.78 37.26 -21.11
C ARG A 489 27.69 37.96 -20.32
N ALA A 490 26.42 37.82 -20.73
CA ALA A 490 25.30 38.42 -20.02
C ALA A 490 25.08 37.75 -18.64
N VAL A 491 25.16 36.42 -18.57
CA VAL A 491 25.01 35.67 -17.31
C VAL A 491 26.14 35.97 -16.34
N GLU A 492 27.39 36.05 -16.79
CA GLU A 492 28.54 36.41 -15.93
C GLU A 492 28.43 37.84 -15.37
N ASP A 493 27.83 38.77 -16.14
CA ASP A 493 27.62 40.17 -15.72
C ASP A 493 26.52 40.29 -14.63
N ARG A 494 25.38 39.60 -14.80
CA ARG A 494 24.21 39.74 -13.90
C ARG A 494 24.10 38.67 -12.83
N CYS A 495 24.56 37.46 -13.12
CA CYS A 495 24.51 36.31 -12.23
C CYS A 495 25.92 35.71 -12.07
N PRO A 496 26.89 36.42 -11.47
CA PRO A 496 28.28 35.96 -11.36
C PRO A 496 28.45 34.69 -10.50
N THR A 497 27.40 34.28 -9.77
CA THR A 497 27.34 33.04 -8.99
C THR A 497 26.55 31.92 -9.67
N ALA A 498 26.11 32.11 -10.92
CA ALA A 498 25.41 31.09 -11.67
C ALA A 498 26.28 29.83 -11.81
N GLU A 499 25.64 28.68 -11.64
CA GLU A 499 26.22 27.37 -11.88
C GLU A 499 25.71 26.83 -13.21
N THR A 500 26.40 25.83 -13.76
CA THR A 500 25.96 25.12 -14.97
C THR A 500 25.57 23.69 -14.65
N THR A 501 24.61 23.14 -15.38
CA THR A 501 24.25 21.73 -15.28
C THR A 501 25.35 20.82 -15.87
N PRO A 502 25.31 19.49 -15.65
CA PRO A 502 26.36 18.58 -16.12
C PRO A 502 26.61 18.59 -17.64
N SER A 503 25.58 18.82 -18.46
CA SER A 503 25.76 19.00 -19.91
C SER A 503 26.50 20.30 -20.28
N GLY A 504 26.54 21.26 -19.35
CA GLY A 504 27.07 22.60 -19.56
C GLY A 504 26.19 23.49 -20.44
N GLN A 505 24.96 23.05 -20.75
CA GLN A 505 24.00 23.81 -21.57
C GLN A 505 23.22 24.81 -20.71
N ILE A 506 22.60 24.33 -19.64
CA ILE A 506 21.78 25.17 -18.75
C ILE A 506 22.65 25.87 -17.72
N TRP A 507 22.44 27.17 -17.58
CA TRP A 507 22.90 27.97 -16.45
C TRP A 507 21.76 28.19 -15.46
N TRP A 508 22.07 28.30 -14.18
CA TRP A 508 21.06 28.53 -13.14
C TRP A 508 21.64 29.21 -11.90
N ASN A 509 20.81 29.99 -11.22
CA ASN A 509 21.19 30.80 -10.07
C ASN A 509 20.03 30.88 -9.05
N TRP A 510 20.36 30.74 -7.76
CA TRP A 510 19.39 30.94 -6.67
C TRP A 510 19.23 32.43 -6.35
N VAL A 511 17.99 32.88 -6.22
CA VAL A 511 17.67 34.25 -5.80
C VAL A 511 17.55 34.32 -4.28
N GLY A 512 18.62 34.71 -3.57
CA GLY A 512 18.59 34.95 -2.11
C GLY A 512 19.80 34.41 -1.33
N THR A 513 19.82 34.63 -0.01
CA THR A 513 20.95 34.29 0.87
C THR A 513 20.96 32.83 1.37
N ARG A 514 20.20 31.91 0.76
CA ARG A 514 20.24 30.45 1.07
C ARG A 514 21.55 29.75 0.68
N ARG A 515 22.62 30.52 0.54
CA ARG A 515 24.00 30.06 0.45
C ARG A 515 24.44 29.47 1.79
N ASN A 516 23.91 28.30 2.17
CA ASN A 516 24.59 27.26 2.99
C ASN A 516 23.73 26.07 3.49
N LYS A 517 22.42 25.95 3.23
CA LYS A 517 21.63 24.81 3.78
C LYS A 517 21.20 23.70 2.80
N ARG A 518 21.27 23.90 1.48
CA ARG A 518 20.80 22.92 0.48
C ARG A 518 21.89 22.27 -0.38
N ARG A 519 23.16 22.40 0.02
CA ARG A 519 24.34 21.94 -0.74
C ARG A 519 24.52 20.41 -0.82
N ARG A 520 23.46 19.59 -0.70
CA ARG A 520 23.53 18.11 -0.71
C ARG A 520 22.38 17.39 -1.44
N HIS A 521 21.62 18.01 -2.35
CA HIS A 521 20.56 17.25 -3.04
C HIS A 521 21.00 16.39 -4.24
N GLY A 522 22.29 16.40 -4.58
CA GLY A 522 22.89 15.37 -5.45
C GLY A 522 23.62 14.25 -4.72
N LYS A 523 23.78 14.33 -3.39
CA LYS A 523 24.53 13.36 -2.58
C LYS A 523 23.63 12.92 -1.43
N ARG A 524 23.15 11.67 -1.47
CA ARG A 524 22.35 11.12 -0.36
C ARG A 524 23.07 11.38 0.96
N ASN A 525 22.34 11.86 1.97
CA ASN A 525 22.93 12.12 3.27
C ASN A 525 23.12 10.79 4.00
N HIS A 526 24.38 10.40 4.20
CA HIS A 526 24.72 9.16 4.89
C HIS A 526 24.70 9.40 6.40
N LEU A 527 23.87 8.65 7.13
CA LEU A 527 23.71 8.76 8.58
C LEU A 527 23.99 7.41 9.25
N ILE A 528 24.79 7.41 10.31
CA ILE A 528 24.85 6.28 11.25
C ILE A 528 24.17 6.72 12.55
N LEU A 529 23.08 6.06 12.93
CA LEU A 529 22.37 6.33 14.17
C LEU A 529 22.81 5.34 15.26
N ARG A 530 23.50 5.83 16.30
CA ARG A 530 23.97 5.00 17.41
C ARG A 530 23.03 5.11 18.59
N CYS A 531 22.65 3.98 19.18
CA CYS A 531 21.82 3.95 20.37
C CYS A 531 22.25 2.78 21.27
N GLY A 532 22.68 3.09 22.50
CA GLY A 532 23.12 2.09 23.48
C GLY A 532 22.03 1.59 24.43
N LEU A 533 20.75 1.86 24.14
CA LEU A 533 19.63 1.57 25.05
C LEU A 533 19.05 0.17 24.83
N SER A 534 18.02 -0.19 25.61
CA SER A 534 17.48 -1.55 25.62
C SER A 534 16.66 -1.85 24.35
N PRO A 535 16.43 -3.13 24.02
CA PRO A 535 15.67 -3.52 22.82
C PRO A 535 14.29 -2.86 22.71
N GLY A 536 13.58 -2.61 23.82
CA GLY A 536 12.31 -1.90 23.81
C GLY A 536 12.43 -0.45 23.29
N ASP A 537 13.45 0.28 23.72
CA ASP A 537 13.75 1.61 23.21
C ASP A 537 14.10 1.56 21.72
N ILE A 538 14.89 0.56 21.30
CA ILE A 538 15.32 0.41 19.91
C ILE A 538 14.13 0.19 18.97
N VAL A 539 13.06 -0.48 19.40
CA VAL A 539 11.82 -0.60 18.61
C VAL A 539 11.19 0.77 18.32
N MET A 540 11.36 1.78 19.18
CA MET A 540 10.91 3.14 18.88
C MET A 540 11.84 3.85 17.90
N LEU A 541 13.14 3.55 17.94
CA LEU A 541 14.10 4.06 16.97
C LEU A 541 13.79 3.54 15.54
N THR A 542 13.30 2.32 15.39
CA THR A 542 12.91 1.81 14.06
C THR A 542 11.79 2.62 13.42
N ALA A 543 10.82 3.11 14.23
CA ALA A 543 9.80 4.03 13.73
C ALA A 543 10.38 5.37 13.27
N ALA A 544 11.37 5.91 13.99
CA ALA A 544 12.02 7.16 13.59
C ALA A 544 12.76 7.04 12.25
N VAL A 545 13.41 5.89 12.00
CA VAL A 545 14.05 5.61 10.71
C VAL A 545 13.00 5.48 9.60
N ARG A 546 11.94 4.69 9.80
CA ARG A 546 10.83 4.57 8.84
C ARG A 546 10.26 5.93 8.47
N ASP A 547 9.96 6.76 9.47
CA ASP A 547 9.29 8.03 9.27
C ASP A 547 10.22 9.08 8.64
N LEU A 548 11.54 9.03 8.92
CA LEU A 548 12.53 9.83 8.18
C LEU A 548 12.49 9.51 6.68
N HIS A 549 12.54 8.22 6.32
CA HIS A 549 12.57 7.80 4.91
C HIS A 549 11.25 8.03 4.18
N ARG A 550 10.12 7.94 4.88
CA ARG A 550 8.81 8.32 4.33
C ARG A 550 8.68 9.82 4.09
N ALA A 551 9.17 10.64 5.02
CA ALA A 551 9.12 12.09 4.90
C ALA A 551 10.10 12.64 3.84
N TYR A 552 11.24 11.95 3.65
CA TYR A 552 12.33 12.37 2.78
C TYR A 552 12.81 11.23 1.88
N PRO A 553 11.96 10.77 0.93
CA PRO A 553 12.26 9.63 0.09
C PRO A 553 13.54 9.86 -0.72
N ASN A 554 14.43 8.87 -0.72
CA ASN A 554 15.71 8.86 -1.44
C ASN A 554 16.74 9.95 -1.04
N GLN A 555 16.50 10.72 0.03
CA GLN A 555 17.41 11.79 0.46
C GLN A 555 18.45 11.33 1.49
N TYR A 556 18.20 10.21 2.17
CA TYR A 556 19.03 9.66 3.23
C TYR A 556 19.44 8.22 2.92
N VAL A 557 20.67 7.86 3.27
CA VAL A 557 21.09 6.46 3.44
C VAL A 557 21.36 6.31 4.93
N THR A 558 20.65 5.41 5.60
CA THR A 558 20.78 5.25 7.05
C THR A 558 21.33 3.89 7.41
N ASP A 559 22.23 3.90 8.38
CA ASP A 559 22.72 2.73 9.08
C ASP A 559 22.54 2.95 10.59
N VAL A 560 22.67 1.88 11.38
CA VAL A 560 22.39 1.87 12.82
C VAL A 560 23.45 1.10 13.59
N ARG A 561 23.77 1.55 14.81
CA ARG A 561 24.62 0.81 15.76
C ARG A 561 23.86 0.67 17.07
N THR A 562 23.32 -0.52 17.31
CA THR A 562 22.49 -0.79 18.48
C THR A 562 22.82 -2.16 19.09
N PRO A 563 22.66 -2.35 20.41
CA PRO A 563 22.88 -3.66 21.05
C PRO A 563 21.84 -4.72 20.64
N ALA A 564 20.76 -4.33 19.97
CA ALA A 564 19.72 -5.22 19.44
C ALA A 564 19.71 -5.24 17.90
N ALA A 565 20.88 -5.47 17.28
CA ALA A 565 21.05 -5.43 15.82
C ALA A 565 20.05 -6.32 15.05
N GLN A 566 19.66 -7.47 15.62
CA GLN A 566 18.70 -8.41 15.03
C GLN A 566 17.30 -7.82 14.77
N LEU A 567 16.93 -6.70 15.42
CA LEU A 567 15.68 -5.98 15.15
C LEU A 567 15.66 -5.31 13.77
N TRP A 568 16.83 -5.01 13.22
CA TRP A 568 17.02 -4.30 11.95
C TRP A 568 17.16 -5.24 10.76
N GLU A 569 17.23 -6.56 11.00
CA GLU A 569 17.27 -7.55 9.93
C GLU A 569 16.07 -7.40 9.00
N ASN A 570 16.35 -7.36 7.69
CA ASN A 570 15.38 -7.18 6.61
C ASN A 570 14.67 -5.82 6.60
N ASN A 571 15.15 -4.83 7.37
CA ASN A 571 14.60 -3.48 7.31
C ASN A 571 15.02 -2.79 6.00
N PRO A 572 14.08 -2.38 5.13
CA PRO A 572 14.37 -1.84 3.80
C PRO A 572 15.04 -0.45 3.83
N TYR A 573 15.04 0.21 4.99
CA TYR A 573 15.63 1.53 5.18
C TYR A 573 17.10 1.48 5.64
N ILE A 574 17.61 0.30 5.99
CA ILE A 574 18.98 0.13 6.49
C ILE A 574 19.92 -0.27 5.37
N THR A 575 21.00 0.49 5.23
CA THR A 575 22.13 0.20 4.34
C THR A 575 23.41 0.32 5.15
N PRO A 576 24.28 -0.70 5.18
CA PRO A 576 25.56 -0.62 5.89
C PRO A 576 26.43 0.54 5.38
N LEU A 577 27.01 1.31 6.30
CA LEU A 577 27.90 2.44 6.05
C LEU A 577 29.19 2.30 6.86
N ASP A 578 30.31 2.76 6.30
CA ASP A 578 31.59 2.84 7.02
C ASP A 578 31.65 4.15 7.83
N GLU A 579 31.92 4.05 9.14
CA GLU A 579 32.03 5.23 10.01
C GLU A 579 33.24 6.12 9.65
N SER A 580 34.22 5.59 8.92
CA SER A 580 35.39 6.33 8.45
C SER A 580 35.15 7.14 7.18
N ASP A 581 34.02 6.96 6.50
CA ASP A 581 33.70 7.69 5.28
C ASP A 581 33.44 9.18 5.55
N SER A 582 34.14 10.04 4.82
CA SER A 582 34.10 11.50 5.02
C SER A 582 32.73 12.17 4.83
N ASP A 583 31.75 11.49 4.21
CA ASP A 583 30.41 12.00 4.01
C ASP A 583 29.34 11.40 4.93
N VAL A 584 29.74 10.50 5.84
CA VAL A 584 28.91 9.91 6.87
C VAL A 584 28.85 10.79 8.10
N ARG A 585 27.63 11.07 8.57
CA ARG A 585 27.40 11.74 9.86
C ARG A 585 26.90 10.72 10.88
N VAL A 586 27.62 10.59 11.98
CA VAL A 586 27.20 9.77 13.11
C VAL A 586 26.37 10.61 14.08
N ILE A 587 25.23 10.09 14.52
CA ILE A 587 24.36 10.73 15.51
C ILE A 587 24.15 9.75 16.67
N ASP A 588 24.55 10.16 17.87
CA ASP A 588 24.17 9.47 19.10
C ASP A 588 22.73 9.83 19.45
N MET A 589 21.84 8.84 19.32
CA MET A 589 20.41 9.01 19.43
C MET A 589 19.98 9.12 20.89
N HIS A 590 19.18 10.15 21.16
CA HIS A 590 18.57 10.42 22.46
C HIS A 590 17.06 10.67 22.30
N TYR A 591 16.35 10.74 23.43
CA TYR A 591 14.93 11.14 23.46
C TYR A 591 14.64 12.10 24.63
N PRO A 592 15.17 13.34 24.65
CA PRO A 592 14.97 14.27 25.78
C PRO A 592 13.49 14.49 26.17
N LEU A 593 12.57 14.22 25.25
CA LEU A 593 11.13 14.19 25.47
C LEU A 593 10.69 13.39 26.73
N ILE A 594 11.42 12.34 27.14
CA ILE A 594 11.10 11.58 28.37
C ILE A 594 11.05 12.48 29.62
N HIS A 595 11.87 13.54 29.68
CA HIS A 595 11.86 14.47 30.81
C HIS A 595 10.56 15.29 30.91
N ARG A 596 9.73 15.26 29.86
CA ARG A 596 8.40 15.87 29.80
C ARG A 596 7.28 14.83 29.76
N SER A 597 7.56 13.54 29.98
CA SER A 597 6.57 12.46 29.84
C SER A 597 5.32 12.65 30.70
N ASN A 598 5.46 13.29 31.87
CA ASN A 598 4.34 13.53 32.79
C ASN A 598 3.45 14.70 32.36
N SER A 599 3.99 15.67 31.63
CA SER A 599 3.30 16.94 31.33
C SER A 599 2.97 17.14 29.86
N ALA A 600 3.63 16.42 28.94
CA ALA A 600 3.43 16.57 27.50
C ALA A 600 2.50 15.48 26.95
N PRO A 601 1.64 15.80 25.96
CA PRO A 601 0.68 14.85 25.39
C PRO A 601 1.34 13.98 24.29
N TYR A 602 2.53 13.44 24.55
CA TYR A 602 3.28 12.66 23.58
C TYR A 602 3.53 11.24 24.07
N HIS A 603 3.41 10.29 23.14
CA HIS A 603 3.84 8.91 23.30
C HIS A 603 5.34 8.76 22.99
N PHE A 604 6.00 7.75 23.57
CA PHE A 604 7.43 7.46 23.42
C PHE A 604 7.89 7.35 21.96
N ILE A 605 7.02 6.89 21.07
CA ILE A 605 7.26 6.82 19.62
C ILE A 605 7.74 8.16 19.01
N HIS A 606 7.37 9.30 19.62
CA HIS A 606 7.80 10.63 19.16
C HIS A 606 9.20 11.03 19.66
N GLY A 607 9.75 10.33 20.66
CA GLY A 607 10.96 10.75 21.37
C GLY A 607 12.19 10.85 20.47
N TYR A 608 12.50 9.77 19.74
CA TYR A 608 13.62 9.78 18.79
C TYR A 608 13.34 10.64 17.56
N VAL A 609 12.09 10.72 17.12
CA VAL A 609 11.69 11.53 15.97
C VAL A 609 11.96 13.01 16.24
N GLN A 610 11.45 13.55 17.36
CA GLN A 610 11.68 14.94 17.74
C GLN A 610 13.16 15.25 17.93
N PHE A 611 13.92 14.34 18.55
CA PHE A 611 15.37 14.51 18.66
C PHE A 611 16.04 14.54 17.29
N LEU A 612 15.64 13.66 16.37
CA LEU A 612 16.20 13.62 15.02
C LEU A 612 15.85 14.87 14.20
N GLU A 613 14.62 15.38 14.35
CA GLU A 613 14.19 16.68 13.78
C GLU A 613 15.11 17.81 14.23
N GLU A 614 15.43 17.89 15.53
CA GLU A 614 16.37 18.88 16.08
C GLU A 614 17.78 18.71 15.51
N GLN A 615 18.28 17.47 15.42
CA GLN A 615 19.63 17.19 14.92
C GLN A 615 19.79 17.48 13.42
N LEU A 616 18.73 17.29 12.64
CA LEU A 616 18.76 17.44 11.19
C LEU A 616 18.19 18.79 10.71
N GLY A 617 17.45 19.51 11.55
CA GLY A 617 16.74 20.74 11.18
C GLY A 617 15.60 20.49 10.21
N LEU A 618 14.83 19.41 10.42
CA LEU A 618 13.79 18.90 9.52
C LEU A 618 12.46 18.70 10.27
N SER A 619 11.40 18.39 9.52
CA SER A 619 10.11 17.95 10.05
C SER A 619 9.85 16.52 9.63
N ILE A 620 9.68 15.61 10.59
CA ILE A 620 9.48 14.18 10.39
C ILE A 620 8.14 13.79 11.01
N PRO A 621 7.04 13.73 10.23
CA PRO A 621 5.75 13.31 10.73
C PRO A 621 5.77 11.84 11.17
N VAL A 622 5.29 11.55 12.39
CA VAL A 622 5.07 10.16 12.82
C VAL A 622 3.89 9.58 12.05
N THR A 623 4.13 8.60 11.17
CA THR A 623 3.09 8.10 10.25
C THR A 623 2.33 6.89 10.77
N GLU A 624 2.92 6.11 11.68
CA GLU A 624 2.27 4.96 12.33
C GLU A 624 2.57 4.91 13.82
N PHE A 625 1.57 4.55 14.62
CA PHE A 625 1.66 4.48 16.08
C PHE A 625 2.22 3.13 16.57
N ARG A 626 3.35 2.70 16.00
CA ARG A 626 4.07 1.46 16.33
C ARG A 626 5.52 1.50 15.81
N GLY A 627 6.38 0.65 16.38
CA GLY A 627 7.69 0.35 15.82
C GLY A 627 7.60 -0.29 14.42
N ASP A 628 8.73 -0.34 13.73
CA ASP A 628 8.86 -0.88 12.38
C ASP A 628 9.74 -2.14 12.38
N ILE A 629 9.15 -3.32 12.20
CA ILE A 629 9.83 -4.62 12.23
C ILE A 629 9.44 -5.41 10.97
N HIS A 630 10.45 -5.94 10.28
CA HIS A 630 10.30 -6.61 8.98
C HIS A 630 10.62 -8.09 9.09
N LEU A 631 9.76 -8.93 8.52
CA LEU A 631 9.93 -10.38 8.40
C LEU A 631 10.07 -10.74 6.91
N THR A 632 10.86 -11.76 6.61
CA THR A 632 10.90 -12.35 5.27
C THR A 632 9.78 -13.37 5.09
N ALA A 633 9.43 -13.64 3.82
CA ALA A 633 8.48 -14.71 3.48
C ALA A 633 8.93 -16.11 3.94
N GLU A 634 10.22 -16.31 4.21
CA GLU A 634 10.74 -17.55 4.81
C GLU A 634 10.40 -17.61 6.30
N GLU A 635 10.67 -16.52 7.04
CA GLU A 635 10.35 -16.43 8.47
C GLU A 635 8.86 -16.51 8.74
N ASP A 636 8.03 -15.96 7.85
CA ASP A 636 6.57 -16.01 7.94
C ASP A 636 6.02 -17.45 7.81
N ARG A 637 6.73 -18.31 7.06
CA ARG A 637 6.35 -19.72 6.83
C ARG A 637 7.05 -20.68 7.78
N TRP A 638 8.10 -20.25 8.47
CA TRP A 638 8.81 -21.10 9.41
C TRP A 638 7.92 -21.44 10.62
N ARG A 639 8.14 -22.61 11.21
CA ARG A 639 7.48 -23.00 12.46
C ARG A 639 7.91 -22.15 13.68
N SER A 640 7.06 -22.04 14.69
CA SER A 640 7.47 -21.39 15.96
C SER A 640 8.40 -22.32 16.77
N GLN A 641 9.20 -21.76 17.66
CA GLN A 641 9.98 -22.50 18.66
C GLN A 641 9.07 -23.33 19.58
N VAL A 642 7.82 -22.91 19.72
CA VAL A 642 6.77 -23.64 20.45
C VAL A 642 6.35 -24.90 19.69
N ALA A 643 6.22 -24.83 18.35
CA ALA A 643 5.97 -26.01 17.53
C ALA A 643 7.11 -27.04 17.65
N GLU A 644 8.34 -26.59 17.92
CA GLU A 644 9.49 -27.48 18.15
C GLU A 644 9.41 -28.24 19.49
N THR A 645 8.60 -27.76 20.45
CA THR A 645 8.28 -28.50 21.66
C THR A 645 7.16 -29.52 21.45
N GLY A 646 6.65 -29.67 20.23
CA GLY A 646 5.53 -30.54 19.88
C GLY A 646 4.14 -29.92 20.11
N TYR A 647 4.04 -28.60 20.33
CA TYR A 647 2.77 -27.88 20.46
C TYR A 647 2.55 -26.93 19.29
N ASP A 648 1.55 -27.19 18.45
CA ASP A 648 1.23 -26.41 17.25
C ASP A 648 -0.02 -25.52 17.39
N GLY A 649 -0.66 -25.53 18.57
CA GLY A 649 -1.87 -24.77 18.86
C GLY A 649 -1.65 -23.28 19.17
N PRO A 650 -2.75 -22.52 19.39
CA PRO A 650 -2.68 -21.11 19.77
C PRO A 650 -2.08 -20.91 21.15
N PHE A 651 -1.22 -19.91 21.30
CA PHE A 651 -0.57 -19.62 22.58
C PHE A 651 -0.41 -18.12 22.83
N TRP A 652 -0.26 -17.79 24.11
CA TRP A 652 0.11 -16.47 24.60
C TRP A 652 1.55 -16.49 25.14
N VAL A 653 2.31 -15.44 24.85
CA VAL A 653 3.62 -15.22 25.48
C VAL A 653 3.41 -14.55 26.83
N VAL A 654 4.09 -15.03 27.87
CA VAL A 654 4.11 -14.39 29.19
C VAL A 654 5.53 -14.00 29.60
N ILE A 655 5.70 -12.74 29.97
CA ILE A 655 6.93 -12.22 30.57
C ILE A 655 6.66 -12.02 32.07
N ALA A 656 6.99 -13.02 32.88
CA ALA A 656 6.93 -12.91 34.32
C ALA A 656 8.31 -12.48 34.83
N GLY A 657 8.44 -11.24 35.29
CA GLY A 657 9.69 -10.67 35.81
C GLY A 657 10.41 -9.73 34.84
N GLY A 658 11.73 -9.59 34.98
CA GLY A 658 12.53 -8.66 34.21
C GLY A 658 13.92 -8.37 34.79
N LYS A 659 14.56 -7.33 34.28
CA LYS A 659 15.92 -6.93 34.66
C LYS A 659 16.04 -6.51 36.12
N TYR A 660 17.23 -6.69 36.71
CA TYR A 660 17.54 -6.27 38.08
C TYR A 660 17.77 -4.76 38.22
N ASP A 661 18.07 -4.04 37.14
CA ASP A 661 18.20 -2.58 37.15
C ASP A 661 16.87 -1.86 37.38
N PHE A 662 15.74 -2.46 36.97
CA PHE A 662 14.40 -1.89 37.12
C PHE A 662 13.40 -2.82 37.84
N THR A 663 13.70 -3.23 39.08
CA THR A 663 12.80 -4.11 39.85
C THR A 663 11.43 -3.50 40.19
N ALA A 664 11.27 -2.18 40.04
CA ALA A 664 9.98 -1.50 40.16
C ALA A 664 8.98 -1.82 39.03
N LYS A 665 9.36 -2.68 38.07
CA LYS A 665 8.45 -3.21 37.04
C LYS A 665 7.94 -4.62 37.35
N TRP A 666 8.42 -5.24 38.42
CA TRP A 666 8.07 -6.62 38.74
C TRP A 666 6.70 -6.72 39.39
N TRP A 667 5.90 -7.67 38.93
CA TRP A 667 4.62 -8.03 39.53
C TRP A 667 4.74 -9.30 40.38
N ASP A 668 3.73 -9.57 41.20
CA ASP A 668 3.73 -10.71 42.13
C ASP A 668 3.83 -12.05 41.37
N PRO A 669 4.88 -12.86 41.61
CA PRO A 669 5.01 -14.20 41.03
C PRO A 669 3.78 -15.10 41.23
N ALA A 670 3.15 -15.05 42.42
CA ALA A 670 1.97 -15.86 42.71
C ALA A 670 0.75 -15.39 41.92
N ALA A 671 0.68 -14.10 41.56
CA ALA A 671 -0.38 -13.56 40.73
C ALA A 671 -0.28 -14.07 39.28
N TYR A 672 0.92 -14.15 38.69
CA TYR A 672 1.12 -14.78 37.38
C TYR A 672 0.65 -16.24 37.37
N GLN A 673 1.01 -17.02 38.40
CA GLN A 673 0.58 -18.42 38.49
C GLN A 673 -0.95 -18.54 38.53
N LYS A 674 -1.64 -17.65 39.26
CA LYS A 674 -3.11 -17.60 39.28
C LYS A 674 -3.71 -17.33 37.90
N ILE A 675 -3.08 -16.51 37.05
CA ILE A 675 -3.52 -16.30 35.66
C ILE A 675 -3.36 -17.57 34.82
N VAL A 676 -2.19 -18.20 34.90
CA VAL A 676 -1.91 -19.46 34.19
C VAL A 676 -2.91 -20.54 34.59
N ASP A 677 -3.21 -20.65 35.89
CA ASP A 677 -4.18 -21.59 36.42
C ASP A 677 -5.62 -21.27 36.00
N HIS A 678 -6.01 -19.99 36.00
CA HIS A 678 -7.35 -19.55 35.57
C HIS A 678 -7.66 -19.96 34.13
N PHE A 679 -6.70 -19.83 33.21
CA PHE A 679 -6.87 -20.20 31.81
C PHE A 679 -6.40 -21.62 31.48
N ARG A 680 -6.13 -22.47 32.48
CA ARG A 680 -5.72 -23.85 32.25
C ARG A 680 -6.73 -24.58 31.36
N GLY A 681 -6.23 -25.16 30.27
CA GLY A 681 -7.05 -25.85 29.26
C GLY A 681 -7.75 -24.94 28.25
N ARG A 682 -7.73 -23.61 28.45
CA ARG A 682 -8.30 -22.61 27.54
C ARG A 682 -7.23 -21.84 26.77
N ILE A 683 -6.13 -21.48 27.43
CA ILE A 683 -4.99 -20.78 26.83
C ILE A 683 -3.70 -21.53 27.17
N ARG A 684 -2.83 -21.73 26.17
CA ARG A 684 -1.46 -22.17 26.39
C ARG A 684 -0.57 -20.96 26.61
N PHE A 685 0.11 -20.89 27.74
CA PHE A 685 1.12 -19.85 28.00
C PHE A 685 2.54 -20.35 27.71
N VAL A 686 3.36 -19.45 27.18
CA VAL A 686 4.77 -19.65 26.87
C VAL A 686 5.58 -18.60 27.61
N GLN A 687 6.34 -19.01 28.63
CA GLN A 687 7.15 -18.10 29.42
C GLN A 687 8.45 -17.79 28.70
N CYS A 688 8.74 -16.51 28.50
CA CYS A 688 9.95 -16.04 27.80
C CYS A 688 10.70 -15.01 28.66
N GLY A 689 11.99 -14.86 28.37
CA GLY A 689 12.87 -13.99 29.13
C GLY A 689 14.34 -14.26 28.84
N GLU A 690 15.22 -13.36 29.26
CA GLU A 690 16.67 -13.56 29.16
C GLU A 690 17.17 -14.30 30.42
N ALA A 691 18.04 -15.30 30.25
CA ALA A 691 18.43 -16.20 31.33
C ALA A 691 19.06 -15.49 32.55
N GLY A 692 19.72 -14.35 32.35
CA GLY A 692 20.37 -13.58 33.41
C GLY A 692 19.43 -12.68 34.23
N HIS A 693 18.15 -12.58 33.85
CA HIS A 693 17.16 -11.73 34.53
C HIS A 693 16.30 -12.51 35.51
N PHE A 694 15.56 -11.79 36.36
CA PHE A 694 14.65 -12.41 37.31
C PHE A 694 13.40 -12.92 36.57
N HIS A 695 13.20 -14.24 36.59
CA HIS A 695 12.01 -14.90 36.05
C HIS A 695 11.54 -15.96 37.06
N PRO A 696 10.41 -15.75 37.78
CA PRO A 696 9.88 -16.78 38.64
C PRO A 696 9.42 -17.97 37.79
N LYS A 697 9.73 -19.18 38.22
CA LYS A 697 9.25 -20.39 37.55
C LYS A 697 7.72 -20.48 37.65
N LEU A 698 7.05 -20.67 36.52
CA LEU A 698 5.62 -20.92 36.45
C LEU A 698 5.37 -22.39 36.10
N ASP A 699 4.35 -22.98 36.72
CA ASP A 699 3.89 -24.33 36.41
C ASP A 699 2.81 -24.30 35.32
N GLY A 700 2.84 -25.28 34.41
CA GLY A 700 1.84 -25.42 33.34
C GLY A 700 2.10 -24.59 32.07
N VAL A 701 3.23 -23.88 32.00
CA VAL A 701 3.68 -23.11 30.83
C VAL A 701 4.72 -23.88 30.01
N ILE A 702 4.89 -23.49 28.75
CA ILE A 702 6.08 -23.88 27.96
C ILE A 702 7.20 -22.89 28.31
N ASP A 703 8.31 -23.37 28.85
CA ASP A 703 9.42 -22.54 29.28
C ASP A 703 10.45 -22.33 28.15
N LEU A 704 10.52 -21.11 27.64
CA LEU A 704 11.50 -20.62 26.67
C LEU A 704 12.42 -19.53 27.24
N VAL A 705 12.53 -19.38 28.56
CA VAL A 705 13.47 -18.45 29.18
C VAL A 705 14.91 -18.83 28.81
N GLY A 706 15.65 -17.90 28.23
CA GLY A 706 17.02 -18.09 27.76
C GLY A 706 17.16 -18.97 26.51
N LYS A 707 16.05 -19.30 25.82
CA LYS A 707 16.05 -20.23 24.67
C LYS A 707 15.82 -19.56 23.32
N THR A 708 15.75 -18.24 23.29
CA THR A 708 15.59 -17.47 22.05
C THR A 708 16.61 -16.34 22.01
N ASP A 709 17.21 -16.10 20.84
CA ASP A 709 17.79 -14.79 20.53
C ASP A 709 16.68 -13.76 20.20
N ILE A 710 17.06 -12.53 19.87
CA ILE A 710 16.08 -11.46 19.61
C ILE A 710 15.28 -11.76 18.34
N ARG A 711 15.91 -12.28 17.29
CA ARG A 711 15.21 -12.57 16.03
C ARG A 711 14.22 -13.72 16.19
N GLN A 712 14.63 -14.77 16.90
CA GLN A 712 13.78 -15.88 17.30
C GLN A 712 12.61 -15.43 18.15
N PHE A 713 12.82 -14.47 19.06
CA PHE A 713 11.73 -13.90 19.85
C PHE A 713 10.76 -13.05 19.01
N VAL A 714 11.25 -12.26 18.04
CA VAL A 714 10.39 -11.56 17.06
C VAL A 714 9.49 -12.55 16.31
N ARG A 715 10.07 -13.66 15.84
CA ARG A 715 9.30 -14.74 15.20
C ARG A 715 8.30 -15.37 16.17
N LEU A 716 8.69 -15.63 17.41
CA LEU A 716 7.77 -16.17 18.41
C LEU A 716 6.57 -15.25 18.63
N ILE A 717 6.79 -13.93 18.68
CA ILE A 717 5.71 -12.92 18.76
C ILE A 717 4.84 -12.95 17.51
N TYR A 718 5.42 -13.11 16.30
CA TYR A 718 4.65 -13.27 15.05
C TYR A 718 3.64 -14.43 15.15
N HIS A 719 4.02 -15.54 15.80
CA HIS A 719 3.17 -16.70 16.01
C HIS A 719 2.18 -16.61 17.19
N ALA A 720 2.38 -15.68 18.12
CA ALA A 720 1.59 -15.58 19.34
C ALA A 720 0.23 -14.90 19.10
N ASP A 721 -0.82 -15.41 19.75
CA ASP A 721 -2.17 -14.83 19.74
C ASP A 721 -2.29 -13.64 20.70
N GLY A 722 -1.50 -13.65 21.76
CA GLY A 722 -1.40 -12.52 22.67
C GLY A 722 -0.15 -12.51 23.54
N VAL A 723 0.05 -11.38 24.24
CA VAL A 723 1.18 -11.14 25.12
C VAL A 723 0.69 -10.68 26.49
N LEU A 724 1.24 -11.23 27.56
CA LEU A 724 1.05 -10.79 28.94
C LEU A 724 2.40 -10.36 29.53
N CYS A 725 2.57 -9.10 29.89
CA CYS A 725 3.84 -8.59 30.39
C CYS A 725 3.70 -7.33 31.26
N PRO A 726 4.71 -6.94 32.05
CA PRO A 726 4.88 -5.56 32.49
C PRO A 726 5.38 -4.67 31.34
N VAL A 727 5.63 -3.38 31.62
CA VAL A 727 6.25 -2.45 30.65
C VAL A 727 7.66 -2.92 30.27
N THR A 728 7.75 -3.64 29.15
CA THR A 728 8.94 -4.39 28.71
C THR A 728 9.03 -4.42 27.18
N PHE A 729 10.17 -4.87 26.65
CA PHE A 729 10.39 -5.09 25.21
C PHE A 729 9.24 -5.84 24.50
N ALA A 730 8.61 -6.82 25.16
CA ALA A 730 7.55 -7.63 24.57
C ALA A 730 6.29 -6.81 24.21
N MET A 731 5.98 -5.75 24.96
CA MET A 731 4.82 -4.91 24.63
C MET A 731 5.05 -4.16 23.30
N HIS A 732 6.26 -3.63 23.07
CA HIS A 732 6.54 -2.91 21.83
C HIS A 732 6.56 -3.85 20.62
N LEU A 733 7.08 -5.08 20.78
CA LEU A 733 6.98 -6.11 19.73
C LEU A 733 5.53 -6.53 19.46
N ALA A 734 4.68 -6.61 20.48
CA ALA A 734 3.27 -6.96 20.27
C ALA A 734 2.58 -5.97 19.31
N ALA A 735 2.93 -4.67 19.41
CA ALA A 735 2.44 -3.62 18.53
C ALA A 735 3.17 -3.54 17.18
N ALA A 736 4.48 -3.81 17.14
CA ALA A 736 5.34 -3.60 15.96
C ALA A 736 5.37 -4.80 15.00
N VAL A 737 5.35 -6.03 15.50
CA VAL A 737 5.43 -7.24 14.68
C VAL A 737 4.07 -7.49 14.01
N PRO A 738 3.99 -7.70 12.69
CA PRO A 738 2.74 -7.98 12.01
C PRO A 738 2.07 -9.24 12.56
N THR A 739 0.75 -9.36 12.40
CA THR A 739 -0.01 -10.57 12.73
C THR A 739 -0.12 -11.46 11.50
N LYS A 740 -0.21 -12.78 11.72
CA LYS A 740 -0.40 -13.74 10.63
C LYS A 740 -1.67 -13.45 9.81
N PRO A 741 -1.67 -13.72 8.49
CA PRO A 741 -2.89 -13.75 7.70
C PRO A 741 -3.97 -14.61 8.37
N GLY A 742 -5.21 -14.11 8.44
CA GLY A 742 -6.32 -14.77 9.11
C GLY A 742 -6.37 -14.60 10.64
N LYS A 743 -5.40 -13.94 11.27
CA LYS A 743 -5.46 -13.48 12.67
C LYS A 743 -5.94 -12.02 12.74
N PRO A 744 -6.37 -11.51 13.90
CA PRO A 744 -6.78 -10.11 14.06
C PRO A 744 -5.68 -9.14 13.62
N LYS A 745 -6.08 -7.98 13.08
CA LYS A 745 -5.16 -6.93 12.60
C LYS A 745 -4.11 -6.51 13.65
N ASN A 746 -4.50 -6.48 14.92
CA ASN A 746 -3.63 -6.11 16.03
C ASN A 746 -3.54 -7.29 17.01
N ARG A 747 -2.34 -7.55 17.53
CA ARG A 747 -2.12 -8.62 18.52
C ARG A 747 -2.69 -8.23 19.87
N ALA A 748 -3.32 -9.18 20.55
CA ALA A 748 -3.79 -8.95 21.92
C ALA A 748 -2.59 -8.75 22.85
N CYS A 749 -2.67 -7.77 23.75
CA CYS A 749 -1.60 -7.52 24.70
C CYS A 749 -2.17 -6.93 25.99
N VAL A 750 -1.86 -7.56 27.12
CA VAL A 750 -2.20 -7.07 28.45
C VAL A 750 -0.92 -6.67 29.15
N VAL A 751 -0.86 -5.40 29.53
CA VAL A 751 0.32 -4.77 30.13
C VAL A 751 0.01 -4.38 31.57
N MET A 752 0.70 -4.98 32.55
CA MET A 752 0.65 -4.49 33.93
C MET A 752 1.61 -3.33 34.09
N ALA A 753 1.08 -2.11 33.99
CA ALA A 753 1.89 -0.90 33.95
C ALA A 753 2.11 -0.26 35.33
N GLY A 754 1.11 -0.36 36.21
CA GLY A 754 1.19 0.29 37.51
C GLY A 754 1.24 1.82 37.36
N GLY A 755 2.00 2.49 38.23
CA GLY A 755 2.13 3.95 38.27
C GLY A 755 3.53 4.48 37.94
N ARG A 756 4.42 3.65 37.38
CA ARG A 756 5.81 4.03 37.12
C ARG A 756 5.93 4.94 35.90
N GLU A 757 5.44 4.49 34.74
CA GLU A 757 5.34 5.27 33.51
C GLU A 757 3.95 5.93 33.40
N PRO A 758 3.83 7.14 32.82
CA PRO A 758 2.53 7.71 32.46
C PRO A 758 1.84 6.89 31.37
N ALA A 759 0.52 6.67 31.48
CA ALA A 759 -0.22 5.91 30.47
C ALA A 759 -0.12 6.52 29.07
N GLN A 760 -0.23 7.84 28.92
CA GLN A 760 -0.15 8.50 27.60
C GLN A 760 1.24 8.36 26.93
N TRP A 761 2.28 8.20 27.75
CA TRP A 761 3.65 8.04 27.28
C TRP A 761 3.86 6.67 26.63
N GLU A 762 3.22 5.62 27.16
CA GLU A 762 3.60 4.23 26.90
C GLU A 762 2.49 3.37 26.27
N ALA A 763 1.22 3.75 26.43
CA ALA A 763 0.10 2.91 26.05
C ALA A 763 -0.19 2.94 24.54
N TYR A 764 -0.29 1.75 23.94
CA TYR A 764 -0.83 1.57 22.59
C TYR A 764 -2.37 1.49 22.62
N PRO A 765 -3.08 2.03 21.61
CA PRO A 765 -4.54 2.12 21.63
C PRO A 765 -5.28 0.78 21.74
N HIS A 766 -4.65 -0.30 21.28
CA HIS A 766 -5.25 -1.64 21.22
C HIS A 766 -4.78 -2.58 22.34
N HIS A 767 -3.84 -2.15 23.18
CA HIS A 767 -3.41 -2.91 24.35
C HIS A 767 -4.38 -2.67 25.52
N ARG A 768 -4.50 -3.67 26.40
CA ARG A 768 -5.06 -3.45 27.74
C ARG A 768 -3.94 -3.01 28.66
N PHE A 769 -3.74 -1.71 28.72
CA PHE A 769 -2.71 -1.07 29.54
C PHE A 769 -3.26 -0.77 30.94
N LEU A 770 -2.95 -1.62 31.90
CA LEU A 770 -3.47 -1.54 33.27
C LEU A 770 -2.62 -0.57 34.09
N ALA A 771 -2.97 0.71 34.02
CA ALA A 771 -2.31 1.80 34.73
C ALA A 771 -2.97 2.12 36.07
N THR A 772 -2.16 2.57 37.03
CA THR A 772 -2.59 3.10 38.33
C THR A 772 -1.99 4.49 38.60
N ASN A 773 -1.61 5.23 37.54
CA ASN A 773 -1.28 6.66 37.64
C ASN A 773 -2.46 7.41 38.29
N GLY A 774 -2.17 8.33 39.20
CA GLY A 774 -3.16 9.06 39.99
C GLY A 774 -3.67 8.33 41.25
N ALA A 775 -3.41 7.02 41.39
CA ALA A 775 -3.95 6.23 42.51
C ALA A 775 -3.08 6.27 43.79
N LEU A 776 -1.82 6.73 43.70
CA LEU A 776 -0.91 6.86 44.84
C LEU A 776 -0.21 8.24 44.81
N PRO A 777 0.20 8.79 45.98
CA PRO A 777 0.84 10.11 46.03
C PRO A 777 2.09 10.26 45.15
N CYS A 778 2.91 9.21 45.04
CA CYS A 778 4.15 9.25 44.25
C CYS A 778 3.92 9.30 42.73
N CYS A 779 2.70 9.02 42.26
CA CYS A 779 2.30 9.04 40.86
C CYS A 779 1.03 9.89 40.64
N ALA A 780 0.79 10.89 41.49
CA ALA A 780 -0.42 11.72 41.43
C ALA A 780 -0.55 12.50 40.10
N ASP A 781 0.56 13.06 39.62
CA ASP A 781 0.61 13.91 38.43
C ASP A 781 1.38 13.26 37.25
N GLY A 782 1.35 11.92 37.16
CA GLY A 782 2.01 11.16 36.10
C GLY A 782 2.72 9.89 36.59
N GLY A 783 3.87 9.57 36.01
CA GLY A 783 4.68 8.43 36.37
C GLY A 783 5.67 8.77 37.49
N CYS A 784 5.87 7.87 38.45
CA CYS A 784 6.86 8.06 39.53
C CYS A 784 8.31 7.78 39.08
N TRP A 785 8.50 7.07 37.97
CA TRP A 785 9.78 6.70 37.35
C TRP A 785 10.81 5.96 38.21
N ARG A 786 10.46 5.58 39.45
CA ARG A 786 11.34 4.86 40.38
C ARG A 786 11.94 3.60 39.73
N SER A 787 13.20 3.34 40.03
CA SER A 787 13.95 2.26 39.40
C SER A 787 13.74 0.92 40.09
N ARG A 788 13.94 0.85 41.41
CA ARG A 788 13.96 -0.43 42.16
C ARG A 788 12.98 -0.42 43.34
N CYS A 789 12.52 -1.59 43.79
CA CYS A 789 11.74 -1.75 45.02
C CYS A 789 12.58 -2.20 46.23
N GLN A 790 13.84 -2.56 45.98
CA GLN A 790 14.81 -3.00 46.96
C GLN A 790 16.22 -2.75 46.40
N PRO A 791 17.22 -2.49 47.26
CA PRO A 791 18.60 -2.53 46.84
C PRO A 791 18.98 -3.91 46.31
N VAL A 792 19.74 -3.96 45.22
CA VAL A 792 20.28 -5.20 44.64
C VAL A 792 21.72 -5.44 45.09
N GLY A 793 22.48 -4.37 45.40
CA GLY A 793 23.86 -4.48 45.88
C GLY A 793 24.89 -4.69 44.77
N ASP A 794 24.56 -4.30 43.55
CA ASP A 794 25.41 -4.43 42.34
C ASP A 794 26.30 -3.20 42.07
N GLY A 795 26.20 -2.17 42.93
CA GLY A 795 26.95 -0.91 42.78
C GLY A 795 26.32 0.09 41.81
N ASP A 796 25.15 -0.21 41.22
CA ASP A 796 24.43 0.72 40.36
C ASP A 796 23.81 1.88 41.19
N PRO A 797 23.90 3.14 40.74
CA PRO A 797 23.26 4.28 41.42
C PRO A 797 21.75 4.11 41.67
N LYS A 798 21.06 3.25 40.93
CA LYS A 798 19.63 2.93 41.10
C LYS A 798 19.28 2.31 42.46
N ASP A 799 20.25 1.81 43.23
CA ASP A 799 20.03 1.42 44.63
C ASP A 799 19.62 2.60 45.53
N ARG A 800 19.75 3.84 45.04
CA ARG A 800 19.29 5.07 45.71
C ARG A 800 17.96 5.59 45.16
N ASP A 801 17.45 5.02 44.07
CA ASP A 801 16.18 5.40 43.45
C ASP A 801 15.12 4.31 43.68
N LEU A 802 14.62 4.29 44.92
CA LEU A 802 13.73 3.24 45.40
C LEU A 802 12.26 3.67 45.36
N CYS A 803 11.38 2.70 45.13
CA CYS A 803 9.94 2.83 45.24
C CYS A 803 9.55 3.37 46.62
N GLU A 804 8.66 4.35 46.65
CA GLU A 804 8.19 4.99 47.89
C GLU A 804 7.19 4.12 48.67
N TYR A 805 6.46 3.25 47.95
CA TYR A 805 5.46 2.36 48.51
C TYR A 805 5.71 0.90 48.10
N PRO A 806 6.83 0.26 48.52
CA PRO A 806 7.09 -1.13 48.23
C PRO A 806 6.23 -2.05 49.12
N ILE A 807 5.77 -3.16 48.57
CA ILE A 807 5.08 -4.24 49.28
C ILE A 807 6.02 -5.43 49.38
N GLN A 808 6.18 -5.96 50.60
CA GLN A 808 6.97 -7.17 50.85
C GLN A 808 6.16 -8.41 50.43
N ILE A 809 6.69 -9.20 49.50
CA ILE A 809 6.04 -10.42 48.99
C ILE A 809 6.65 -11.68 49.60
N THR A 810 7.98 -11.74 49.66
CA THR A 810 8.73 -12.82 50.35
C THR A 810 9.80 -12.19 51.23
N ALA A 811 10.63 -12.97 51.94
CA ALA A 811 11.75 -12.41 52.71
C ALA A 811 12.75 -11.59 51.86
N THR A 812 12.84 -11.87 50.56
CA THR A 812 13.84 -11.28 49.64
C THR A 812 13.23 -10.46 48.50
N LEU A 813 11.91 -10.54 48.27
CA LEU A 813 11.24 -9.86 47.17
C LEU A 813 10.29 -8.76 47.67
N ARG A 814 10.48 -7.56 47.14
CA ARG A 814 9.53 -6.46 47.19
C ARG A 814 9.07 -6.11 45.78
N ILE A 815 7.81 -5.69 45.65
CA ILE A 815 7.21 -5.17 44.41
C ILE A 815 6.53 -3.82 44.71
N PRO A 816 6.21 -2.96 43.73
CA PRO A 816 5.60 -1.69 44.04
C PRO A 816 4.09 -1.85 44.31
N LYS A 817 3.56 -1.08 45.27
CA LYS A 817 2.13 -1.09 45.61
C LYS A 817 1.23 -0.83 44.40
N CYS A 818 1.65 0.03 43.48
CA CYS A 818 0.90 0.36 42.27
C CYS A 818 0.68 -0.84 41.33
N LEU A 819 1.61 -1.79 41.27
CA LEU A 819 1.43 -3.06 40.55
C LEU A 819 0.70 -4.10 41.41
N HIS A 820 0.92 -4.11 42.73
CA HIS A 820 0.19 -5.00 43.64
C HIS A 820 -1.33 -4.73 43.68
N MET A 821 -1.75 -3.49 43.46
CA MET A 821 -3.15 -3.10 43.35
C MET A 821 -3.85 -3.67 42.10
N ILE A 822 -3.09 -4.09 41.09
CA ILE A 822 -3.63 -4.79 39.92
C ILE A 822 -3.77 -6.26 40.31
N SER A 823 -5.01 -6.71 40.48
CA SER A 823 -5.30 -8.07 40.92
C SER A 823 -5.20 -9.07 39.76
N PRO A 824 -5.04 -10.38 40.05
CA PRO A 824 -5.16 -11.41 39.02
C PRO A 824 -6.51 -11.36 38.28
N LYS A 825 -7.58 -10.94 38.96
CA LYS A 825 -8.88 -10.81 38.33
C LYS A 825 -8.87 -9.71 37.26
N ASP A 826 -8.29 -8.55 37.54
CA ASP A 826 -8.21 -7.44 36.58
C ASP A 826 -7.47 -7.84 35.30
N VAL A 827 -6.39 -8.62 35.46
CA VAL A 827 -5.61 -9.17 34.34
C VAL A 827 -6.42 -10.22 33.57
N ALA A 828 -7.11 -11.14 34.27
CA ALA A 828 -7.93 -12.16 33.65
C ALA A 828 -9.09 -11.55 32.86
N ASP A 829 -9.81 -10.57 33.43
CA ASP A 829 -10.89 -9.83 32.76
C ASP A 829 -10.34 -9.10 31.51
N ALA A 830 -9.16 -8.49 31.60
CA ALA A 830 -8.52 -7.81 30.47
C ALA A 830 -8.15 -8.77 29.33
N ILE A 831 -7.70 -9.99 29.65
CA ILE A 831 -7.47 -11.06 28.65
C ILE A 831 -8.82 -11.50 28.06
N GLU A 832 -9.81 -11.80 28.92
CA GLU A 832 -11.14 -12.29 28.51
C GLU A 832 -11.86 -11.30 27.60
N LEU A 833 -11.65 -9.99 27.74
CA LEU A 833 -12.24 -8.97 26.88
C LEU A 833 -11.89 -9.15 25.39
N TYR A 834 -10.71 -9.70 25.07
CA TYR A 834 -10.37 -10.03 23.68
C TYR A 834 -11.18 -11.21 23.13
N TYR A 835 -11.56 -12.15 24.00
CA TYR A 835 -12.39 -13.30 23.65
C TYR A 835 -13.88 -12.92 23.61
N GLU A 836 -14.35 -12.15 24.59
CA GLU A 836 -15.73 -11.64 24.63
C GLU A 836 -16.02 -10.70 23.46
N GLY A 837 -15.04 -9.87 23.08
CA GLY A 837 -15.12 -9.01 21.89
C GLY A 837 -15.05 -9.77 20.56
N GLY A 838 -14.83 -11.09 20.58
CA GLY A 838 -14.79 -11.94 19.39
C GLY A 838 -13.55 -11.79 18.50
N VAL A 839 -12.55 -11.01 18.92
CA VAL A 839 -11.28 -10.92 18.17
C VAL A 839 -10.42 -12.16 18.38
N LEU A 840 -10.54 -12.84 19.53
CA LEU A 840 -9.96 -14.16 19.77
C LEU A 840 -11.05 -15.18 20.08
N ALA A 841 -10.76 -16.44 19.80
CA ALA A 841 -11.61 -17.58 20.16
C ALA A 841 -10.80 -18.62 20.93
N TYR A 842 -11.43 -19.30 21.89
CA TYR A 842 -10.82 -20.47 22.51
C TYR A 842 -10.78 -21.61 21.49
N ALA A 843 -9.74 -22.44 21.51
CA ALA A 843 -9.66 -23.61 20.65
C ALA A 843 -10.80 -24.58 20.98
N ASP A 844 -11.53 -25.06 19.95
CA ASP A 844 -12.59 -26.05 20.12
C ASP A 844 -11.99 -27.36 20.66
N CYS A 845 -12.21 -27.64 21.95
CA CYS A 845 -12.20 -29.02 22.41
C CYS A 845 -13.41 -29.70 21.77
N GLY A 846 -13.17 -30.66 20.87
CA GLY A 846 -14.22 -31.47 20.24
C GLY A 846 -15.30 -31.88 21.24
N THR A 847 -16.54 -31.51 20.91
CA THR A 847 -17.81 -31.95 21.52
C THR A 847 -17.89 -31.94 23.05
N ILE A 848 -18.44 -30.87 23.64
CA ILE A 848 -19.51 -30.98 24.66
C ILE A 848 -20.56 -29.89 24.42
N ARG A 849 -21.78 -30.30 24.06
CA ARG A 849 -22.99 -29.48 24.19
C ARG A 849 -23.29 -29.29 25.69
N ASN A 850 -23.16 -28.07 26.21
CA ASN A 850 -24.17 -27.42 27.07
C ASN A 850 -23.69 -26.03 27.55
N PRO A 851 -24.58 -25.02 27.61
CA PRO A 851 -24.30 -23.75 28.28
C PRO A 851 -24.56 -23.91 29.78
N CYS A 852 -23.53 -24.10 30.61
CA CYS A 852 -23.71 -23.92 32.06
C CYS A 852 -22.43 -23.63 32.85
N ALA A 853 -22.55 -22.58 33.68
CA ALA A 853 -21.82 -22.24 34.90
C ALA A 853 -20.33 -21.83 34.81
N ARG A 854 -20.11 -20.52 35.01
CA ARG A 854 -18.82 -19.89 35.35
C ARG A 854 -18.32 -20.40 36.73
N PRO A 855 -17.07 -20.83 36.89
CA PRO A 855 -16.43 -20.88 38.21
C PRO A 855 -16.03 -19.44 38.62
N ARG A 856 -16.54 -18.95 39.75
CA ARG A 856 -16.10 -17.67 40.34
C ARG A 856 -14.81 -17.89 41.13
N LEU A 857 -13.81 -17.07 40.87
CA LEU A 857 -12.62 -16.88 41.70
C LEU A 857 -12.99 -16.09 42.98
N ASP A 858 -13.82 -16.67 43.85
CA ASP A 858 -14.07 -16.13 45.20
C ASP A 858 -14.32 -17.31 46.14
N THR A 859 -13.29 -17.76 46.86
CA THR A 859 -13.38 -18.40 48.20
C THR A 859 -11.97 -18.80 48.67
N ILE A 860 -11.42 -18.04 49.61
CA ILE A 860 -10.37 -18.49 50.53
C ILE A 860 -11.05 -18.64 51.90
N PRO A 861 -10.89 -19.74 52.64
CA PRO A 861 -11.44 -19.84 54.00
C PRO A 861 -10.53 -19.10 54.98
N GLU A 862 -11.04 -18.06 55.63
CA GLU A 862 -10.39 -17.43 56.79
C GLU A 862 -10.44 -18.37 58.01
N GLN A 863 -9.26 -18.72 58.53
CA GLN A 863 -9.13 -19.29 59.87
C GLN A 863 -9.10 -18.15 60.91
N GLN A 864 -10.04 -18.29 61.85
CA GLN A 864 -10.19 -17.62 63.14
C GLN A 864 -8.93 -16.95 63.72
N ILE A 865 -9.02 -15.62 63.94
CA ILE A 865 -8.41 -14.98 65.11
C ILE A 865 -9.44 -14.03 65.74
N SER A 866 -9.72 -14.28 67.00
CA SER A 866 -10.56 -13.50 67.91
C SER A 866 -9.89 -12.20 68.34
N ASN A 867 -10.64 -11.09 68.39
CA ASN A 867 -10.78 -10.22 69.57
C ASN A 867 -11.72 -9.02 69.31
N PRO A 868 -12.21 -8.33 70.36
CA PRO A 868 -13.55 -7.78 70.40
C PRO A 868 -13.57 -6.25 70.41
N GLY A 869 -14.73 -5.70 70.05
CA GLY A 869 -15.24 -4.52 70.75
C GLY A 869 -15.46 -3.27 69.91
N ARG A 870 -16.67 -2.74 70.14
CA ARG A 870 -17.11 -1.34 70.02
C ARG A 870 -17.61 -0.86 68.66
N ASN A 871 -18.93 -0.95 68.53
CA ASN A 871 -19.87 0.13 68.18
C ASN A 871 -19.22 1.50 67.93
N VAL A 872 -19.57 2.16 66.82
CA VAL A 872 -20.38 3.40 66.80
C VAL A 872 -20.92 3.62 65.37
N VAL A 873 -22.13 4.17 65.35
CA VAL A 873 -23.07 4.43 64.26
C VAL A 873 -22.74 5.77 63.56
N LEU A 874 -23.39 6.00 62.40
CA LEU A 874 -23.66 7.29 61.71
C LEU A 874 -22.55 7.71 60.74
N SER A 875 -22.79 8.22 59.53
CA SER A 875 -24.01 8.58 58.78
C SER A 875 -23.53 9.04 57.39
N GLU A 876 -24.26 8.71 56.33
CA GLU A 876 -24.20 9.47 55.07
C GLU A 876 -24.62 10.94 55.30
N PRO A 877 -24.15 11.88 54.45
CA PRO A 877 -25.01 12.33 53.35
C PRO A 877 -24.21 12.50 52.03
N ARG A 878 -24.71 12.02 50.89
CA ARG A 878 -25.72 12.63 50.00
C ARG A 878 -25.30 13.97 49.33
N TYR A 879 -25.19 13.86 48.01
CA TYR A 879 -25.66 14.77 46.94
C TYR A 879 -24.77 15.89 46.36
N ASN A 880 -24.77 15.85 45.01
CA ASN A 880 -24.73 16.93 44.01
C ASN A 880 -23.40 17.64 43.73
N SER A 881 -22.76 17.26 42.63
CA SER A 881 -22.92 17.91 41.31
C SER A 881 -22.16 17.14 40.24
#